data_AF-B3E3T1-F1
#
_entry.id   AF-B3E3T1-F1
#
_cell.length_a   1.000
_cell.length_b   1.000
_cell.length_c   1.000
_cell.angle_alpha   90.00
_cell.angle_beta   90.00
_cell.angle_gamma   90.00
#
_symmetry.space_group_name_H-M   'P 1'
#
loop_
_entity.id
_entity.type
_entity.pdbx_description
1 polymer ?
#
loop_
_entity_poly.entity_id
_entity_poly.type
_entity_poly.pdbx_seq_one_letter_code
_entity_poly.pdbx_strand_id
1 'polypeptide(L)'
;MASSIVDKSRRNDRLAAWLIKAGGLFVIVAVIGILMLIARVALPLFYAPSADRLPEVSAELQALLATDGSGTSQTRELGESGSLTITLLPGNRFAVQRRNVEKDLLGNEKTTEQSYKLSDPLPGTISTFWLGRKGQNLYAGTDNGWLVRWDLSGDGEGRLIETVEAFKDHRRITALATVLGDNSLAVGDARGEITTWMPIAKPGSGEDKQLALIHHLPGFAQPVSRLLASPRDKSLAAFDAGGTIRLVHMTSERLLLELQAGLPVTAAAFADRGRQLVVAGADGRSVAWKLDIPHPEISFSTLFGKVWYEGYNKPEYVWQSSAATDDFEPKISLMPLIFGTFKATLFAMLFAVPLALLGAIYTSQFMAPSLKGRIKPAVEIMAAVPSVVVGFLAGLWLAPLMDKHLLALFLATIMVPAMLLAAILVWRPLAEKTEIGRNLKGYEFLGLLPVVVLALWLSGQLAVPLEATFFGADLKQWLYSALGVRYDQRNSIIIAIALGFAVIPIIFTIAEDALSNVPRNLSAASLALGASRWQTAWRVVLPSALPGVFSAIMIGFGRAVGETMIVLMATGNTPIMSWSLFNGLRSLSANIAVEIPEAPLNGTLYRTLFLSAVLLFVLTFIINTAAELLRQRFRKKYGRY
;
A
#
# COMPACT_ATOMS: atom_id res chain seq x y z
N MET A 1 53.67 -4.00 43.70
CA MET A 1 52.65 -4.82 43.01
C MET A 1 51.30 -4.12 42.83
N ALA A 2 50.79 -3.37 43.82
CA ALA A 2 49.49 -2.70 43.69
C ALA A 2 49.43 -1.59 42.60
N SER A 3 50.51 -0.86 42.35
CA SER A 3 50.53 0.20 41.32
C SER A 3 50.42 -0.33 39.89
N SER A 4 51.06 -1.47 39.57
CA SER A 4 51.02 -2.04 38.21
C SER A 4 49.66 -2.66 37.87
N ILE A 5 48.88 -3.10 38.88
CA ILE A 5 47.52 -3.61 38.71
C ILE A 5 46.54 -2.47 38.39
N VAL A 6 46.67 -1.32 39.08
CA VAL A 6 45.84 -0.13 38.84
C VAL A 6 46.10 0.47 37.46
N ASP A 7 47.36 0.52 37.01
CA ASP A 7 47.69 0.99 35.65
C ASP A 7 47.19 0.04 34.55
N LYS A 8 47.21 -1.28 34.81
CA LYS A 8 46.65 -2.29 33.89
C LYS A 8 45.12 -2.18 33.79
N SER A 9 44.43 -1.97 34.91
CA SER A 9 42.98 -1.71 34.93
C SER A 9 42.61 -0.41 34.20
N ARG A 10 43.31 0.70 34.45
CA ARG A 10 43.07 1.97 33.73
C ARG A 10 43.30 1.86 32.23
N ARG A 11 44.32 1.10 31.82
CA ARG A 11 44.60 0.83 30.40
C ARG A 11 43.50 -0.03 29.76
N ASN A 12 43.00 -1.04 30.48
CA ASN A 12 41.89 -1.86 30.03
C ASN A 12 40.58 -1.06 29.92
N ASP A 13 40.27 -0.18 30.86
CA ASP A 13 39.09 0.69 30.80
C ASP A 13 39.15 1.66 29.62
N ARG A 14 40.33 2.23 29.35
CA ARG A 14 40.56 3.08 28.17
C ARG A 14 40.39 2.31 26.87
N LEU A 15 40.92 1.09 26.79
CA LEU A 15 40.75 0.20 25.64
C LEU A 15 39.28 -0.17 25.44
N ALA A 16 38.55 -0.51 26.51
CA ALA A 16 37.12 -0.82 26.44
C ALA A 16 36.30 0.38 25.98
N ALA A 17 36.54 1.57 26.53
CA ALA A 17 35.86 2.80 26.10
C ALA A 17 36.17 3.15 24.64
N TRP A 18 37.42 2.94 24.20
CA TRP A 18 37.81 3.12 22.81
C TRP A 18 37.13 2.11 21.89
N LEU A 19 37.09 0.83 22.25
CA LEU A 19 36.39 -0.23 21.50
C LEU A 19 34.90 0.04 21.38
N ILE A 20 34.24 0.49 22.45
CA ILE A 20 32.81 0.86 22.42
C ILE A 20 32.58 2.04 21.47
N LYS A 21 33.41 3.08 21.53
CA LYS A 21 33.30 4.24 20.64
C LYS A 21 33.59 3.88 19.18
N ALA A 22 34.64 3.10 18.94
CA ALA A 22 35.02 2.64 17.60
C ALA A 22 33.95 1.72 17.00
N GLY A 23 33.41 0.78 17.79
CA GLY A 23 32.30 -0.08 17.40
C GLY A 23 31.04 0.71 17.10
N GLY A 24 30.67 1.68 17.96
CA GLY A 24 29.54 2.57 17.73
C GLY A 24 29.68 3.40 16.45
N LEU A 25 30.87 3.97 16.21
CA LEU A 25 31.18 4.70 14.99
C LEU A 25 31.10 3.79 13.75
N PHE A 26 31.62 2.57 13.83
CA PHE A 26 31.55 1.58 12.75
C PHE A 26 30.10 1.25 12.39
N VAL A 27 29.23 1.03 13.38
CA VAL A 27 27.80 0.78 13.14
C VAL A 27 27.15 1.98 12.43
N ILE A 28 27.44 3.21 12.87
CA ILE A 28 26.91 4.42 12.21
C ILE A 28 27.38 4.50 10.76
N VAL A 29 28.67 4.30 10.50
CA VAL A 29 29.23 4.30 9.13
C VAL A 29 28.60 3.20 8.27
N ALA A 30 28.42 1.99 8.82
CA ALA A 30 27.79 0.88 8.11
C ALA A 30 26.33 1.19 7.77
N VAL A 31 25.56 1.73 8.71
CA VAL A 31 24.16 2.15 8.48
C VAL A 31 24.09 3.24 7.41
N ILE A 32 24.96 4.26 7.48
CA ILE A 32 25.03 5.30 6.45
C ILE A 32 25.40 4.70 5.09
N GLY A 33 26.35 3.76 5.03
CA GLY A 33 26.74 3.07 3.80
C GLY A 33 25.58 2.27 3.19
N ILE A 34 24.82 1.53 4.02
CA ILE A 34 23.62 0.81 3.58
C ILE A 34 22.58 1.79 3.04
N LEU A 35 22.35 2.91 3.73
CA LEU A 35 21.40 3.93 3.27
C LEU A 35 21.82 4.58 1.96
N MET A 36 23.10 4.87 1.79
CA MET A 36 23.64 5.39 0.53
C MET A 36 23.46 4.38 -0.60
N LEU A 37 23.66 3.08 -0.34
CA LEU A 37 23.41 2.02 -1.32
C LEU A 37 21.92 1.94 -1.69
N ILE A 38 21.02 1.95 -0.71
CA ILE A 38 19.58 1.89 -0.95
C ILE A 38 19.11 3.15 -1.70
N ALA A 39 19.58 4.33 -1.29
CA ALA A 39 19.28 5.59 -1.94
C ALA A 39 19.79 5.62 -3.39
N ARG A 40 20.99 5.10 -3.66
CA ARG A 40 21.53 4.99 -5.02
C ARG A 40 20.65 4.14 -5.94
N VAL A 41 19.98 3.12 -5.41
CA VAL A 41 19.04 2.29 -6.17
C VAL A 41 17.69 2.99 -6.36
N ALA A 42 17.20 3.72 -5.36
CA ALA A 42 15.90 4.38 -5.40
C ALA A 42 15.90 5.73 -6.17
N LEU A 43 16.96 6.53 -6.07
CA LEU A 43 17.05 7.88 -6.66
C LEU A 43 16.76 7.95 -8.18
N PRO A 44 17.15 6.97 -9.01
CA PRO A 44 16.83 6.97 -10.43
C PRO A 44 15.34 7.00 -10.77
N LEU A 45 14.45 6.67 -9.81
CA LEU A 45 13.00 6.87 -9.96
C LEU A 45 12.61 8.33 -10.23
N PHE A 46 13.44 9.28 -9.80
CA PHE A 46 13.17 10.71 -9.87
C PHE A 46 14.09 11.43 -10.87
N TYR A 47 14.85 10.69 -11.68
CA TYR A 47 15.69 11.30 -12.69
C TYR A 47 14.83 11.96 -13.77
N ALA A 48 15.30 13.13 -14.23
CA ALA A 48 14.63 13.85 -15.30
C ALA A 48 14.71 13.02 -16.59
N PRO A 49 13.61 12.90 -17.33
CA PRO A 49 13.65 12.35 -18.69
C PRO A 49 14.57 13.18 -19.58
N SER A 50 15.16 12.56 -20.59
CA SER A 50 15.97 13.23 -21.60
C SER A 50 15.60 12.77 -23.00
N ALA A 51 15.90 13.63 -23.98
CA ALA A 51 15.75 13.32 -25.38
C ALA A 51 16.93 13.83 -26.18
N ASP A 52 17.52 12.95 -26.99
CA ASP A 52 18.62 13.29 -27.88
C ASP A 52 18.09 13.35 -29.30
N ARG A 53 18.27 14.50 -29.97
CA ARG A 53 17.89 14.66 -31.38
C ARG A 53 18.83 13.82 -32.24
N LEU A 54 18.27 13.00 -33.12
CA LEU A 54 19.04 12.20 -34.05
C LEU A 54 19.58 13.09 -35.19
N PRO A 55 20.84 12.88 -35.62
CA PRO A 55 21.46 13.70 -36.67
C PRO A 55 20.80 13.48 -38.03
N GLU A 56 20.37 12.26 -38.32
CA GLU A 56 19.65 11.89 -39.53
C GLU A 56 18.47 10.97 -39.20
N VAL A 57 17.40 11.07 -40.00
CA VAL A 57 16.23 10.18 -39.91
C VAL A 57 16.42 9.05 -40.92
N SER A 58 16.56 7.82 -40.45
CA SER A 58 16.73 6.65 -41.33
C SER A 58 15.49 6.42 -42.22
N ALA A 59 15.69 5.77 -43.37
CA ALA A 59 14.60 5.42 -44.29
C ALA A 59 13.51 4.56 -43.61
N GLU A 60 13.90 3.68 -42.68
CA GLU A 60 12.98 2.86 -41.89
C GLU A 60 12.05 3.72 -41.01
N LEU A 61 12.60 4.75 -40.36
CA LEU A 61 11.81 5.68 -39.55
C LEU A 61 10.87 6.54 -40.41
N GLN A 62 11.32 6.92 -41.62
CA GLN A 62 10.46 7.64 -42.56
C GLN A 62 9.30 6.78 -43.07
N ALA A 63 9.52 5.48 -43.28
CA ALA A 63 8.47 4.56 -43.70
C ALA A 63 7.32 4.45 -42.68
N LEU A 64 7.62 4.58 -41.38
CA LEU A 64 6.61 4.58 -40.30
C LEU A 64 5.66 5.79 -40.35
N LEU A 65 6.06 6.89 -41.00
CA LEU A 65 5.21 8.07 -41.14
C LEU A 65 4.18 7.93 -42.27
N ALA A 66 4.43 7.04 -43.24
CA ALA A 66 3.55 6.82 -44.39
C ALA A 66 2.28 6.00 -44.05
N THR A 67 2.28 5.30 -42.92
CA THR A 67 1.12 4.52 -42.42
C THR A 67 0.17 5.35 -41.56
N ASP A 68 0.49 6.62 -41.31
CA ASP A 68 -0.31 7.56 -40.53
C ASP A 68 -1.47 8.10 -41.40
N GLY A 69 -2.49 7.28 -41.60
CA GLY A 69 -3.70 7.61 -42.36
C GLY A 69 -4.50 8.71 -41.67
N SER A 70 -4.17 9.97 -41.97
CA SER A 70 -4.93 11.13 -41.48
C SER A 70 -5.98 11.58 -42.51
N GLY A 71 -7.20 11.81 -42.03
CA GLY A 71 -8.24 12.51 -42.75
C GLY A 71 -9.63 11.93 -42.50
N THR A 72 -10.05 11.04 -43.39
CA THR A 72 -11.45 10.57 -43.45
C THR A 72 -11.60 9.08 -43.24
N SER A 73 -10.52 8.29 -43.24
CA SER A 73 -10.60 6.84 -43.04
C SER A 73 -9.51 6.33 -42.10
N GLN A 74 -9.87 5.42 -41.19
CA GLN A 74 -8.94 4.72 -40.31
C GLN A 74 -9.14 3.21 -40.46
N THR A 75 -8.04 2.50 -40.68
CA THR A 75 -8.02 1.03 -40.76
C THR A 75 -7.25 0.46 -39.58
N ARG A 76 -7.81 -0.57 -38.94
CA ARG A 76 -7.16 -1.38 -37.91
C ARG A 76 -7.11 -2.83 -38.36
N GLU A 77 -5.90 -3.36 -38.42
CA GLU A 77 -5.68 -4.81 -38.57
C GLU A 77 -5.93 -5.50 -37.23
N LEU A 78 -6.84 -6.47 -37.20
CA LEU A 78 -7.22 -7.26 -36.03
C LEU A 78 -6.45 -8.59 -35.97
N GLY A 79 -5.24 -8.62 -36.54
CA GLY A 79 -4.42 -9.83 -36.66
C GLY A 79 -5.03 -10.84 -37.63
N GLU A 80 -5.06 -12.12 -37.24
CA GLU A 80 -5.62 -13.19 -38.08
C GLU A 80 -7.15 -13.12 -38.23
N SER A 81 -7.82 -12.32 -37.41
CA SER A 81 -9.28 -12.17 -37.43
C SER A 81 -9.78 -11.24 -38.54
N GLY A 82 -8.87 -10.57 -39.26
CA GLY A 82 -9.17 -9.69 -40.39
C GLY A 82 -8.94 -8.20 -40.08
N SER A 83 -9.70 -7.29 -40.71
CA SER A 83 -9.48 -5.85 -40.59
C SER A 83 -10.78 -5.05 -40.49
N LEU A 84 -10.69 -3.88 -39.85
CA LEU A 84 -11.81 -2.97 -39.67
C LEU A 84 -11.43 -1.59 -40.20
N THR A 85 -12.18 -1.11 -41.19
CA THR A 85 -12.00 0.21 -41.79
C THR A 85 -13.22 1.07 -41.52
N ILE A 86 -12.99 2.28 -41.01
CA ILE A 86 -14.04 3.26 -40.72
C ILE A 86 -13.78 4.50 -41.53
N THR A 87 -14.75 4.89 -42.37
CA THR A 87 -14.70 6.10 -43.18
C THR A 87 -15.78 7.08 -42.75
N LEU A 88 -15.39 8.32 -42.43
CA LEU A 88 -16.29 9.44 -42.18
C LEU A 88 -16.85 9.95 -43.52
N LEU A 89 -18.16 9.85 -43.68
CA LEU A 89 -18.93 10.36 -44.80
C LEU A 89 -19.50 11.76 -44.50
N PRO A 90 -19.87 12.54 -45.52
CA PRO A 90 -20.59 13.79 -45.34
C PRO A 90 -21.88 13.62 -44.51
N GLY A 91 -22.19 14.62 -43.67
CA GLY A 91 -23.40 14.62 -42.83
C GLY A 91 -23.29 13.80 -41.54
N ASN A 92 -22.09 13.70 -40.95
CA ASN A 92 -21.81 13.00 -39.69
C ASN A 92 -22.14 11.49 -39.69
N ARG A 93 -21.92 10.81 -40.81
CA ARG A 93 -22.18 9.37 -40.92
C ARG A 93 -20.87 8.61 -41.03
N PHE A 94 -20.79 7.43 -40.42
CA PHE A 94 -19.63 6.54 -40.61
C PHE A 94 -20.03 5.36 -41.49
N ALA A 95 -19.21 5.06 -42.50
CA ALA A 95 -19.22 3.77 -43.16
C ALA A 95 -18.23 2.85 -42.45
N VAL A 96 -18.71 1.71 -41.97
CA VAL A 96 -17.90 0.69 -41.33
C VAL A 96 -17.78 -0.49 -42.27
N GLN A 97 -16.56 -0.84 -42.66
CA GLN A 97 -16.23 -2.02 -43.44
C GLN A 97 -15.44 -2.97 -42.57
N ARG A 98 -16.04 -4.12 -42.26
CA ARG A 98 -15.43 -5.19 -41.48
C ARG A 98 -15.12 -6.35 -42.40
N ARG A 99 -13.86 -6.76 -42.43
CA ARG A 99 -13.42 -8.00 -43.03
C ARG A 99 -13.08 -8.96 -41.90
N ASN A 100 -13.88 -10.01 -41.74
CA ASN A 100 -13.62 -11.09 -40.79
C ASN A 100 -12.99 -12.26 -41.53
N VAL A 101 -11.95 -12.85 -40.95
CA VAL A 101 -11.32 -14.07 -41.46
C VAL A 101 -11.46 -15.14 -40.38
N GLU A 102 -12.25 -16.17 -40.68
CA GLU A 102 -12.41 -17.34 -39.82
C GLU A 102 -11.59 -18.51 -40.39
N LYS A 103 -10.78 -19.15 -39.56
CA LYS A 103 -10.07 -20.39 -39.93
C LYS A 103 -10.84 -21.59 -39.38
N ASP A 104 -11.15 -22.55 -40.25
CA ASP A 104 -11.72 -23.82 -39.82
C ASP A 104 -10.65 -24.75 -39.19
N LEU A 105 -11.09 -25.88 -38.60
CA LEU A 105 -10.21 -26.88 -37.98
C LEU A 105 -9.25 -27.57 -38.96
N LEU A 106 -9.47 -27.41 -40.27
CA LEU A 106 -8.65 -27.96 -41.35
C LEU A 106 -7.69 -26.90 -41.94
N GLY A 107 -7.72 -25.67 -41.42
CA GLY A 107 -6.88 -24.56 -41.86
C GLY A 107 -7.41 -23.79 -43.07
N ASN A 108 -8.64 -24.04 -43.53
CA ASN A 108 -9.25 -23.24 -44.59
C ASN A 108 -9.75 -21.90 -44.05
N GLU A 109 -9.41 -20.81 -44.73
CA GLU A 109 -9.85 -19.46 -44.39
C GLU A 109 -11.18 -19.13 -45.08
N LYS A 110 -12.19 -18.79 -44.30
CA LYS A 110 -13.44 -18.20 -44.76
C LYS A 110 -13.41 -16.71 -44.46
N THR A 111 -13.30 -15.89 -45.51
CA THR A 111 -13.40 -14.43 -45.37
C THR A 111 -14.85 -13.98 -45.53
N THR A 112 -15.36 -13.23 -44.56
CA THR A 112 -16.68 -12.57 -44.64
C THR A 112 -16.48 -11.06 -44.59
N GLU A 113 -17.01 -10.34 -45.55
CA GLU A 113 -17.03 -8.87 -45.54
C GLU A 113 -18.42 -8.36 -45.20
N GLN A 114 -18.49 -7.46 -44.22
CA GLN A 114 -19.70 -6.77 -43.80
C GLN A 114 -19.49 -5.28 -43.95
N SER A 115 -20.50 -4.58 -44.47
CA SER A 115 -20.49 -3.12 -44.62
C SER A 115 -21.81 -2.55 -44.15
N TYR A 116 -21.77 -1.64 -43.18
CA TYR A 116 -22.94 -0.95 -42.64
C TYR A 116 -22.63 0.51 -42.37
N LYS A 117 -23.69 1.31 -42.11
CA LYS A 117 -23.57 2.75 -41.89
C LYS A 117 -24.11 3.13 -40.53
N LEU A 118 -23.29 3.80 -39.72
CA LEU A 118 -23.72 4.43 -38.48
C LEU A 118 -24.32 5.79 -38.80
N SER A 119 -25.60 5.97 -38.50
CA SER A 119 -26.42 7.12 -38.89
C SER A 119 -27.17 7.75 -37.71
N ASP A 120 -26.72 7.51 -36.48
CA ASP A 120 -27.35 8.03 -35.26
C ASP A 120 -27.39 9.56 -35.26
N PRO A 121 -28.43 10.18 -34.65
CA PRO A 121 -28.50 11.63 -34.51
C PRO A 121 -27.43 12.13 -33.52
N LEU A 122 -26.61 13.09 -33.96
CA LEU A 122 -25.50 13.62 -33.17
C LEU A 122 -25.69 15.11 -32.81
N PRO A 123 -25.20 15.54 -31.64
CA PRO A 123 -25.43 16.90 -31.12
C PRO A 123 -24.62 18.00 -31.83
N GLY A 124 -23.65 17.66 -32.68
CA GLY A 124 -22.78 18.62 -33.38
C GLY A 124 -22.08 18.01 -34.59
N THR A 125 -21.26 18.78 -35.30
CA THR A 125 -20.49 18.25 -36.44
C THR A 125 -19.25 17.52 -35.97
N ILE A 126 -18.97 16.35 -36.56
CA ILE A 126 -17.81 15.55 -36.18
C ILE A 126 -16.55 16.29 -36.61
N SER A 127 -15.73 16.69 -35.63
CA SER A 127 -14.47 17.37 -35.86
C SER A 127 -13.30 16.40 -35.98
N THR A 128 -13.36 15.26 -35.26
CA THR A 128 -12.33 14.23 -35.24
C THR A 128 -12.91 12.90 -34.77
N PHE A 129 -12.28 11.78 -35.14
CA PHE A 129 -12.68 10.46 -34.68
C PHE A 129 -11.46 9.54 -34.50
N TRP A 130 -11.62 8.51 -33.67
CA TRP A 130 -10.58 7.55 -33.36
C TRP A 130 -11.14 6.15 -33.17
N LEU A 131 -10.62 5.20 -33.93
CA LEU A 131 -10.86 3.78 -33.76
C LEU A 131 -9.79 3.17 -32.82
N GLY A 132 -10.24 2.60 -31.71
CA GLY A 132 -9.38 1.90 -30.74
C GLY A 132 -8.57 0.77 -31.39
N ARG A 133 -7.42 0.42 -30.81
CA ARG A 133 -6.50 -0.57 -31.39
C ARG A 133 -7.13 -1.97 -31.50
N LYS A 134 -7.96 -2.36 -30.53
CA LYS A 134 -8.74 -3.61 -30.50
C LYS A 134 -9.92 -3.61 -31.48
N GLY A 135 -10.23 -2.48 -32.14
CA GLY A 135 -11.35 -2.34 -33.08
C GLY A 135 -12.75 -2.48 -32.47
N GLN A 136 -12.86 -2.50 -31.14
CA GLN A 136 -14.12 -2.69 -30.43
C GLN A 136 -14.86 -1.38 -30.15
N ASN A 137 -14.14 -0.27 -29.97
CA ASN A 137 -14.74 1.02 -29.66
C ASN A 137 -14.37 2.06 -30.72
N LEU A 138 -15.37 2.76 -31.24
CA LEU A 138 -15.20 3.97 -32.05
C LEU A 138 -15.56 5.18 -31.21
N TYR A 139 -14.68 6.18 -31.22
CA TYR A 139 -14.88 7.46 -30.54
C TYR A 139 -14.96 8.58 -31.58
N ALA A 140 -15.86 9.53 -31.37
CA ALA A 140 -15.89 10.78 -32.15
C ALA A 140 -15.99 11.98 -31.21
N GLY A 141 -15.33 13.06 -31.62
CA GLY A 141 -15.42 14.36 -30.98
C GLY A 141 -16.11 15.35 -31.92
N THR A 142 -16.89 16.26 -31.36
CA THR A 142 -17.60 17.28 -32.13
C THR A 142 -16.96 18.66 -32.04
N ASP A 143 -17.37 19.54 -32.94
CA ASP A 143 -17.06 20.98 -32.95
C ASP A 143 -17.61 21.74 -31.74
N ASN A 144 -18.66 21.23 -31.10
CA ASN A 144 -19.32 21.80 -29.93
C ASN A 144 -19.04 21.05 -28.61
N GLY A 145 -17.96 20.27 -28.53
CA GLY A 145 -17.45 19.74 -27.25
C GLY A 145 -18.10 18.45 -26.74
N TRP A 146 -18.77 17.69 -27.61
CA TRP A 146 -19.37 16.40 -27.27
C TRP A 146 -18.47 15.24 -27.67
N LEU A 147 -18.38 14.24 -26.79
CA LEU A 147 -17.75 12.95 -27.04
C LEU A 147 -18.83 11.90 -27.27
N VAL A 148 -18.63 11.08 -28.30
CA VAL A 148 -19.58 10.06 -28.72
C VAL A 148 -18.85 8.73 -28.82
N ARG A 149 -19.45 7.66 -28.31
CA ARG A 149 -18.85 6.33 -28.30
C ARG A 149 -19.81 5.27 -28.84
N TRP A 150 -19.33 4.51 -29.81
CA TRP A 150 -20.02 3.34 -30.37
C TRP A 150 -19.31 2.05 -29.97
N ASP A 151 -20.12 1.02 -29.70
CA ASP A 151 -19.69 -0.37 -29.62
C ASP A 151 -19.64 -1.00 -31.00
N LEU A 152 -18.52 -1.62 -31.33
CA LEU A 152 -18.31 -2.41 -32.53
C LEU A 152 -17.93 -3.86 -32.16
N SER A 153 -17.98 -4.30 -30.90
CA SER A 153 -17.46 -5.62 -30.52
C SER A 153 -18.29 -6.81 -31.04
N GLY A 154 -19.54 -6.60 -31.47
CA GLY A 154 -20.43 -7.65 -31.98
C GLY A 154 -20.35 -7.87 -33.49
N ASP A 155 -21.01 -8.94 -33.96
CA ASP A 155 -21.14 -9.30 -35.39
C ASP A 155 -22.28 -8.56 -36.12
N GLY A 156 -23.03 -7.74 -35.39
CA GLY A 156 -24.13 -6.91 -35.90
C GLY A 156 -23.72 -5.49 -36.26
N GLU A 157 -24.71 -4.65 -36.57
CA GLU A 157 -24.49 -3.22 -36.74
C GLU A 157 -24.00 -2.60 -35.43
N GLY A 158 -23.02 -1.68 -35.53
CA GLY A 158 -22.46 -1.00 -34.37
C GLY A 158 -23.52 -0.20 -33.62
N ARG A 159 -23.45 -0.22 -32.29
CA ARG A 159 -24.45 0.41 -31.42
C ARG A 159 -23.90 1.68 -30.78
N LEU A 160 -24.62 2.78 -30.86
CA LEU A 160 -24.33 3.97 -30.06
C LEU A 160 -24.53 3.63 -28.57
N ILE A 161 -23.46 3.71 -27.77
CA ILE A 161 -23.55 3.46 -26.33
C ILE A 161 -23.91 4.74 -25.60
N GLU A 162 -23.20 5.82 -25.91
CA GLU A 162 -23.31 7.05 -25.14
C GLU A 162 -22.86 8.29 -25.91
N THR A 163 -23.35 9.43 -25.43
CA THR A 163 -22.97 10.77 -25.85
C THR A 163 -22.80 11.60 -24.60
N VAL A 164 -21.59 12.10 -24.37
CA VAL A 164 -21.18 12.80 -23.16
C VAL A 164 -20.70 14.19 -23.53
N GLU A 165 -21.20 15.20 -22.82
CA GLU A 165 -20.68 16.55 -22.92
C GLU A 165 -19.31 16.62 -22.24
N ALA A 166 -18.24 16.73 -23.02
CA ALA A 166 -16.87 16.74 -22.49
C ALA A 166 -16.50 18.10 -21.90
N PHE A 167 -16.94 19.18 -22.57
CA PHE A 167 -16.62 20.54 -22.19
C PHE A 167 -17.88 21.42 -22.20
N LYS A 168 -18.25 21.94 -21.02
CA LYS A 168 -19.45 22.78 -20.82
C LYS A 168 -19.44 24.12 -21.54
N ASP A 169 -18.28 24.55 -22.02
CA ASP A 169 -18.13 25.78 -22.79
C ASP A 169 -18.20 25.53 -24.31
N HIS A 170 -18.62 24.33 -24.71
CA HIS A 170 -18.82 23.91 -26.10
C HIS A 170 -17.60 24.14 -27.00
N ARG A 171 -16.39 24.07 -26.44
CA ARG A 171 -15.14 24.18 -27.21
C ARG A 171 -14.97 22.96 -28.13
N ARG A 172 -14.37 23.20 -29.31
CA ARG A 172 -14.10 22.14 -30.29
C ARG A 172 -13.09 21.12 -29.78
N ILE A 173 -13.41 19.84 -29.95
CA ILE A 173 -12.48 18.72 -29.79
C ILE A 173 -11.63 18.63 -31.05
N THR A 174 -10.30 18.57 -30.91
CA THR A 174 -9.38 18.64 -32.04
C THR A 174 -8.62 17.34 -32.25
N ALA A 175 -8.33 16.61 -31.18
CA ALA A 175 -7.58 15.35 -31.26
C ALA A 175 -8.14 14.29 -30.30
N LEU A 176 -8.11 13.04 -30.73
CA LEU A 176 -8.49 11.87 -29.95
C LEU A 176 -7.43 10.78 -30.11
N ALA A 177 -7.10 10.08 -29.02
CA ALA A 177 -6.27 8.88 -29.08
C ALA A 177 -6.60 7.95 -27.90
N THR A 178 -6.68 6.64 -28.15
CA THR A 178 -6.76 5.67 -27.05
C THR A 178 -5.37 5.43 -26.43
N VAL A 179 -5.31 5.45 -25.11
CA VAL A 179 -4.11 5.08 -24.35
C VAL A 179 -3.87 3.57 -24.48
N LEU A 180 -2.64 3.12 -24.28
CA LEU A 180 -2.28 1.69 -24.32
C LEU A 180 -3.30 0.84 -23.54
N GLY A 181 -3.88 -0.19 -24.16
CA GLY A 181 -4.91 -1.06 -23.57
C GLY A 181 -6.36 -0.74 -23.97
N ASP A 182 -6.62 0.42 -24.59
CA ASP A 182 -7.93 0.90 -25.06
C ASP A 182 -9.02 1.08 -23.98
N ASN A 183 -8.63 1.09 -22.69
CA ASN A 183 -9.57 1.37 -21.59
C ASN A 183 -9.82 2.87 -21.39
N SER A 184 -8.84 3.70 -21.76
CA SER A 184 -8.86 5.16 -21.57
C SER A 184 -8.70 5.89 -22.90
N LEU A 185 -9.45 6.97 -23.07
CA LEU A 185 -9.43 7.88 -24.21
C LEU A 185 -8.79 9.21 -23.80
N ALA A 186 -7.74 9.62 -24.51
CA ALA A 186 -7.18 10.95 -24.41
C ALA A 186 -7.87 11.89 -25.40
N VAL A 187 -8.20 13.10 -24.93
CA VAL A 187 -8.98 14.10 -25.64
C VAL A 187 -8.23 15.43 -25.58
N GLY A 188 -7.87 15.94 -26.75
CA GLY A 188 -7.26 17.26 -26.94
C GLY A 188 -8.26 18.26 -27.48
N ASP A 189 -8.19 19.49 -27.02
CA ASP A 189 -9.13 20.55 -27.39
C ASP A 189 -8.49 21.76 -28.09
N ALA A 190 -9.36 22.66 -28.55
CA ALA A 190 -8.97 23.91 -29.21
C ALA A 190 -8.34 24.97 -28.28
N ARG A 191 -8.39 24.81 -26.95
CA ARG A 191 -7.71 25.68 -25.98
C ARG A 191 -6.33 25.15 -25.58
N GLY A 192 -5.99 23.93 -26.01
CA GLY A 192 -4.75 23.26 -25.66
C GLY A 192 -4.86 22.30 -24.49
N GLU A 193 -6.03 22.13 -23.87
CA GLU A 193 -6.20 21.20 -22.77
C GLU A 193 -6.15 19.75 -23.25
N ILE A 194 -5.55 18.88 -22.43
CA ILE A 194 -5.51 17.43 -22.66
C ILE A 194 -6.16 16.77 -21.46
N THR A 195 -7.22 16.00 -21.71
CA THR A 195 -7.95 15.28 -20.67
C THR A 195 -7.99 13.79 -21.00
N THR A 196 -8.12 12.93 -19.99
CA THR A 196 -8.38 11.51 -20.22
C THR A 196 -9.70 11.08 -19.61
N TRP A 197 -10.36 10.16 -20.31
CA TRP A 197 -11.71 9.69 -20.03
C TRP A 197 -11.73 8.18 -20.05
N MET A 198 -12.50 7.56 -19.17
CA MET A 198 -12.72 6.11 -19.21
C MET A 198 -14.16 5.74 -18.82
N PRO A 199 -14.66 4.58 -19.26
CA PRO A 199 -15.98 4.11 -18.86
C PRO A 199 -16.00 3.68 -17.38
N ILE A 200 -16.78 4.38 -16.55
CA ILE A 200 -17.03 4.02 -15.14
C ILE A 200 -18.46 3.52 -14.96
N ALA A 201 -18.70 2.61 -14.02
CA ALA A 201 -20.05 2.12 -13.74
C ALA A 201 -20.92 3.24 -13.16
N LYS A 202 -22.14 3.42 -13.68
CA LYS A 202 -23.09 4.39 -13.14
C LYS A 202 -23.50 4.00 -11.71
N PRO A 203 -23.60 4.96 -10.77
CA PRO A 203 -24.12 4.68 -9.44
C PRO A 203 -25.54 4.09 -9.54
N GLY A 204 -25.73 2.84 -9.09
CA GLY A 204 -27.03 2.16 -9.07
C GLY A 204 -27.36 1.26 -10.28
N SER A 205 -26.60 1.34 -11.38
CA SER A 205 -26.67 0.39 -12.51
C SER A 205 -25.31 -0.31 -12.64
N GLY A 206 -25.24 -1.59 -12.27
CA GLY A 206 -23.97 -2.34 -12.26
C GLY A 206 -23.38 -2.59 -13.65
N GLU A 207 -24.20 -2.51 -14.70
CA GLU A 207 -23.80 -2.83 -16.07
C GLU A 207 -23.61 -1.59 -16.96
N ASP A 208 -24.35 -0.51 -16.73
CA ASP A 208 -24.21 0.70 -17.55
C ASP A 208 -22.94 1.47 -17.18
N LYS A 209 -21.98 1.52 -18.11
CA LYS A 209 -20.79 2.35 -18.00
C LYS A 209 -20.95 3.66 -18.77
N GLN A 210 -20.46 4.74 -18.20
CA GLN A 210 -20.41 6.06 -18.84
C GLN A 210 -18.98 6.60 -18.82
N LEU A 211 -18.57 7.27 -19.89
CA LEU A 211 -17.32 8.01 -19.94
C LEU A 211 -17.32 9.10 -18.86
N ALA A 212 -16.36 9.02 -17.96
CA ALA A 212 -16.07 10.06 -16.98
C ALA A 212 -14.64 10.57 -17.17
N LEU A 213 -14.47 11.87 -16.95
CA LEU A 213 -13.17 12.52 -16.94
C LEU A 213 -12.40 12.07 -15.69
N ILE A 214 -11.20 11.52 -15.89
CA ILE A 214 -10.36 10.96 -14.82
C ILE A 214 -9.11 11.78 -14.54
N HIS A 215 -8.47 12.35 -15.56
CA HIS A 215 -7.24 13.12 -15.42
C HIS A 215 -7.24 14.37 -16.31
N HIS A 216 -6.61 15.43 -15.78
CA HIS A 216 -6.16 16.58 -16.57
C HIS A 216 -4.66 16.45 -16.76
N LEU A 217 -4.21 16.42 -18.01
CA LEU A 217 -2.79 16.33 -18.34
C LEU A 217 -2.23 17.71 -18.70
N PRO A 218 -0.91 17.93 -18.55
CA PRO A 218 -0.27 19.17 -18.96
C PRO A 218 -0.49 19.47 -20.46
N GLY A 219 -1.46 20.33 -20.75
CA GLY A 219 -1.83 20.79 -22.09
C GLY A 219 -0.96 21.94 -22.58
N PHE A 220 -1.35 22.63 -23.66
CA PHE A 220 -0.65 23.76 -24.28
C PHE A 220 -1.40 25.09 -24.08
N ALA A 221 -0.78 26.20 -24.52
CA ALA A 221 -1.47 27.48 -24.70
C ALA A 221 -2.14 27.63 -26.08
N GLN A 222 -1.82 26.71 -27.01
CA GLN A 222 -2.35 26.65 -28.37
C GLN A 222 -3.23 25.40 -28.55
N PRO A 223 -4.10 25.34 -29.56
CA PRO A 223 -4.90 24.15 -29.85
C PRO A 223 -4.06 22.87 -29.94
N VAL A 224 -4.56 21.78 -29.35
CA VAL A 224 -3.94 20.46 -29.53
C VAL A 224 -4.20 20.04 -30.99
N SER A 225 -3.14 19.88 -31.78
CA SER A 225 -3.26 19.48 -33.18
C SER A 225 -3.39 17.96 -33.32
N ARG A 226 -2.71 17.21 -32.44
CA ARG A 226 -2.68 15.74 -32.49
C ARG A 226 -2.33 15.13 -31.14
N LEU A 227 -2.77 13.88 -30.96
CA LEU A 227 -2.35 13.00 -29.87
C LEU A 227 -1.83 11.69 -30.47
N LEU A 228 -0.76 11.14 -29.91
CA LEU A 228 -0.18 9.86 -30.28
C LEU A 228 0.13 9.06 -29.01
N ALA A 229 -0.45 7.88 -28.87
CA ALA A 229 -0.22 7.04 -27.70
C ALA A 229 1.05 6.20 -27.81
N SER A 230 1.82 6.15 -26.73
CA SER A 230 2.98 5.27 -26.60
C SER A 230 2.58 3.80 -26.78
N PRO A 231 3.38 2.98 -27.46
CA PRO A 231 3.16 1.54 -27.53
C PRO A 231 3.70 0.79 -26.30
N ARG A 232 4.40 1.47 -25.38
CA ARG A 232 5.16 0.85 -24.28
C ARG A 232 4.52 1.02 -22.91
N ASP A 233 3.88 2.15 -22.69
CA ASP A 233 3.35 2.57 -21.40
C ASP A 233 2.13 3.48 -21.62
N LYS A 234 1.56 4.01 -20.53
CA LYS A 234 0.40 4.91 -20.55
C LYS A 234 0.80 6.37 -20.88
N SER A 235 1.91 6.58 -21.60
CA SER A 235 2.33 7.91 -22.06
C SER A 235 1.69 8.30 -23.39
N LEU A 236 1.61 9.61 -23.63
CA LEU A 236 1.07 10.24 -24.82
C LEU A 236 2.04 11.31 -25.30
N ALA A 237 2.28 11.38 -26.60
CA ALA A 237 2.84 12.55 -27.27
C ALA A 237 1.68 13.43 -27.74
N ALA A 238 1.64 14.65 -27.25
CA ALA A 238 0.71 15.67 -27.70
C ALA A 238 1.45 16.72 -28.53
N PHE A 239 0.77 17.27 -29.53
CA PHE A 239 1.34 18.19 -30.49
C PHE A 239 0.48 19.45 -30.53
N ASP A 240 1.11 20.62 -30.65
CA ASP A 240 0.42 21.87 -30.93
C ASP A 240 0.50 22.23 -32.43
N ALA A 241 -0.08 23.36 -32.81
CA ALA A 241 0.01 23.87 -34.17
C ALA A 241 1.38 24.51 -34.50
N GLY A 242 2.13 24.95 -33.47
CA GLY A 242 3.44 25.60 -33.58
C GLY A 242 4.64 24.64 -33.74
N GLY A 243 4.41 23.33 -33.64
CA GLY A 243 5.46 22.31 -33.71
C GLY A 243 6.12 21.99 -32.36
N THR A 244 5.49 22.39 -31.26
CA THR A 244 5.84 21.96 -29.90
C THR A 244 5.25 20.57 -29.63
N ILE A 245 6.04 19.70 -29.01
CA ILE A 245 5.66 18.34 -28.66
C ILE A 245 5.79 18.18 -27.16
N ARG A 246 4.72 17.77 -26.48
CA ARG A 246 4.75 17.43 -25.04
C ARG A 246 4.51 15.94 -24.87
N LEU A 247 5.47 15.26 -24.26
CA LEU A 247 5.30 13.90 -23.79
C LEU A 247 4.74 13.95 -22.37
N VAL A 248 3.57 13.38 -22.16
CA VAL A 248 2.87 13.36 -20.87
C VAL A 248 2.51 11.93 -20.48
N HIS A 249 2.45 11.62 -19.19
CA HIS A 249 2.02 10.30 -18.71
C HIS A 249 0.65 10.39 -18.04
N MET A 250 -0.28 9.50 -18.41
CA MET A 250 -1.66 9.55 -17.93
C MET A 250 -1.77 9.41 -16.41
N THR A 251 -1.32 8.29 -15.84
CA THR A 251 -1.51 7.94 -14.42
C THR A 251 -0.78 8.86 -13.46
N SER A 252 0.35 9.43 -13.87
CA SER A 252 1.19 10.27 -13.02
C SER A 252 0.96 11.76 -13.25
N GLU A 253 0.16 12.13 -14.26
CA GLU A 253 -0.14 13.49 -14.69
C GLU A 253 1.12 14.35 -14.94
N ARG A 254 2.27 13.70 -15.16
CA ARG A 254 3.55 14.37 -15.34
C ARG A 254 3.73 14.83 -16.77
N LEU A 255 4.26 16.04 -16.92
CA LEU A 255 4.99 16.43 -18.12
C LEU A 255 6.36 15.75 -18.08
N LEU A 256 6.61 14.85 -19.02
CA LEU A 256 7.84 14.08 -19.11
C LEU A 256 8.91 14.87 -19.86
N LEU A 257 8.58 15.33 -21.07
CA LEU A 257 9.48 16.08 -21.95
C LEU A 257 8.70 17.11 -22.76
N GLU A 258 9.38 18.20 -23.10
CA GLU A 258 8.95 19.17 -24.09
C GLU A 258 10.02 19.25 -25.18
N LEU A 259 9.61 19.00 -26.43
CA LEU A 259 10.48 18.98 -27.60
C LEU A 259 9.98 20.00 -28.62
N GLN A 260 10.89 20.58 -29.39
CA GLN A 260 10.55 21.47 -30.49
C GLN A 260 10.90 20.83 -31.83
N ALA A 261 9.90 20.56 -32.67
CA ALA A 261 10.13 20.10 -34.04
C ALA A 261 10.68 21.22 -34.94
N GLY A 262 10.29 22.47 -34.65
CA GLY A 262 10.61 23.64 -35.48
C GLY A 262 9.84 23.69 -36.80
N LEU A 263 8.82 22.83 -36.95
CA LEU A 263 7.99 22.64 -38.13
C LEU A 263 6.58 22.26 -37.65
N PRO A 264 5.50 22.67 -38.36
CA PRO A 264 4.16 22.14 -38.11
C PRO A 264 4.11 20.64 -38.40
N VAL A 265 3.75 19.82 -37.42
CA VAL A 265 3.79 18.35 -37.51
C VAL A 265 2.54 17.82 -38.23
N THR A 266 2.72 17.11 -39.34
CA THR A 266 1.64 16.48 -40.14
C THR A 266 1.62 14.97 -40.04
N ALA A 267 2.74 14.33 -39.69
CA ALA A 267 2.84 12.89 -39.46
C ALA A 267 3.71 12.63 -38.22
N ALA A 268 3.35 11.65 -37.39
CA ALA A 268 4.15 11.29 -36.22
C ALA A 268 4.02 9.80 -35.89
N ALA A 269 5.13 9.15 -35.54
CA ALA A 269 5.14 7.75 -35.17
C ALA A 269 6.16 7.47 -34.06
N PHE A 270 5.85 6.48 -33.22
CA PHE A 270 6.81 5.91 -32.28
C PHE A 270 7.54 4.74 -32.94
N ALA A 271 8.85 4.63 -32.69
CA ALA A 271 9.70 3.52 -33.14
C ALA A 271 10.44 2.89 -31.95
N ASP A 272 11.07 1.72 -32.18
CA ASP A 272 11.79 0.94 -31.16
C ASP A 272 11.00 0.77 -29.85
N ARG A 273 9.74 0.31 -29.98
CA ARG A 273 8.79 0.19 -28.86
C ARG A 273 8.68 1.47 -28.03
N GLY A 274 8.59 2.64 -28.67
CA GLY A 274 8.39 3.93 -28.00
C GLY A 274 9.67 4.60 -27.49
N ARG A 275 10.86 4.05 -27.78
CA ARG A 275 12.15 4.69 -27.44
C ARG A 275 12.59 5.74 -28.44
N GLN A 276 11.94 5.83 -29.58
CA GLN A 276 12.20 6.86 -30.56
C GLN A 276 10.87 7.49 -31.00
N LEU A 277 10.89 8.80 -31.18
CA LEU A 277 9.77 9.54 -31.75
C LEU A 277 10.25 10.17 -33.06
N VAL A 278 9.56 9.88 -34.15
CA VAL A 278 9.80 10.48 -35.46
C VAL A 278 8.58 11.34 -35.83
N VAL A 279 8.85 12.52 -36.36
CA VAL A 279 7.84 13.46 -36.84
C VAL A 279 8.20 13.97 -38.22
N ALA A 280 7.19 14.31 -39.02
CA ALA A 280 7.34 14.93 -40.33
C ALA A 280 6.49 16.20 -40.42
N GLY A 281 7.02 17.20 -41.12
CA GLY A 281 6.29 18.40 -41.51
C GLY A 281 5.62 18.28 -42.87
N ALA A 282 4.76 19.25 -43.19
CA ALA A 282 4.09 19.33 -44.50
C ALA A 282 5.06 19.50 -45.68
N ASP A 283 6.27 19.98 -45.41
CA ASP A 283 7.35 20.20 -46.37
C ASP A 283 8.21 18.94 -46.62
N GLY A 284 7.84 17.81 -46.02
CA GLY A 284 8.55 16.53 -46.17
C GLY A 284 9.82 16.42 -45.32
N ARG A 285 10.19 17.45 -44.54
CA ARG A 285 11.30 17.36 -43.59
C ARG A 285 10.88 16.52 -42.38
N SER A 286 11.73 15.57 -42.00
CA SER A 286 11.53 14.73 -40.84
C SER A 286 12.56 15.01 -39.75
N VAL A 287 12.15 14.86 -38.50
CA VAL A 287 13.01 14.96 -37.32
C VAL A 287 12.71 13.78 -36.43
N ALA A 288 13.76 13.22 -35.81
CA ALA A 288 13.60 12.13 -34.87
C ALA A 288 14.38 12.39 -33.58
N TRP A 289 13.87 11.87 -32.47
CA TRP A 289 14.52 11.89 -31.16
C TRP A 289 14.61 10.49 -30.60
N LYS A 290 15.71 10.21 -29.92
CA LYS A 290 15.84 9.08 -29.01
C LYS A 290 15.39 9.54 -27.62
N LEU A 291 14.42 8.84 -27.04
CA LEU A 291 13.79 9.14 -25.77
C LEU A 291 14.35 8.23 -24.68
N ASP A 292 14.86 8.83 -23.60
CA ASP A 292 15.16 8.12 -22.35
C ASP A 292 14.27 8.67 -21.24
N ILE A 293 13.20 7.95 -20.97
CA ILE A 293 12.18 8.31 -19.98
C ILE A 293 12.16 7.21 -18.91
N PRO A 294 12.99 7.33 -17.86
CA PRO A 294 13.00 6.36 -16.79
C PRO A 294 11.73 6.53 -15.92
N HIS A 295 11.00 5.44 -15.72
CA HIS A 295 9.91 5.33 -14.73
C HIS A 295 8.84 6.44 -14.83
N PRO A 296 8.20 6.65 -16.00
CA PRO A 296 7.20 7.71 -16.20
C PRO A 296 5.98 7.63 -15.26
N GLU A 297 5.67 6.44 -14.76
CA GLU A 297 4.58 6.17 -13.81
C GLU A 297 4.83 6.67 -12.39
N ILE A 298 6.08 7.04 -12.06
CA ILE A 298 6.46 7.50 -10.72
C ILE A 298 6.25 8.99 -10.57
N SER A 299 5.63 9.41 -9.49
CA SER A 299 5.51 10.80 -9.06
C SER A 299 5.24 10.84 -7.56
N PHE A 300 5.37 12.01 -6.94
CA PHE A 300 4.98 12.13 -5.54
C PHE A 300 3.47 11.88 -5.34
N SER A 301 2.63 12.27 -6.31
CA SER A 301 1.19 12.02 -6.30
C SER A 301 0.86 10.54 -6.46
N THR A 302 1.56 9.78 -7.31
CA THR A 302 1.30 8.33 -7.47
C THR A 302 1.77 7.51 -6.27
N LEU A 303 2.84 7.93 -5.60
CA LEU A 303 3.37 7.25 -4.41
C LEU A 303 2.54 7.54 -3.14
N PHE A 304 2.05 8.76 -2.97
CA PHE A 304 1.47 9.21 -1.70
C PHE A 304 0.05 9.80 -1.81
N GLY A 305 -0.41 10.11 -3.02
CA GLY A 305 -1.76 10.61 -3.31
C GLY A 305 -2.72 9.51 -3.73
N LYS A 306 -4.01 9.87 -3.87
CA LYS A 306 -5.01 9.02 -4.50
C LYS A 306 -4.91 9.18 -6.00
N VAL A 307 -4.96 8.07 -6.72
CA VAL A 307 -4.91 8.05 -8.18
C VAL A 307 -6.15 7.36 -8.68
N TRP A 308 -6.72 7.88 -9.77
CA TRP A 308 -7.86 7.26 -10.43
C TRP A 308 -7.39 6.24 -11.47
N TYR A 309 -7.15 5.01 -11.02
CA TYR A 309 -6.69 3.94 -11.89
C TYR A 309 -7.79 3.41 -12.82
N GLU A 310 -7.39 2.85 -13.96
CA GLU A 310 -8.27 2.15 -14.90
C GLU A 310 -9.08 1.06 -14.20
N GLY A 311 -10.39 1.04 -14.45
CA GLY A 311 -11.34 0.09 -13.86
C GLY A 311 -11.83 0.44 -12.46
N TYR A 312 -11.32 1.51 -11.83
CA TYR A 312 -11.81 1.99 -10.54
C TYR A 312 -12.88 3.05 -10.72
N ASN A 313 -13.92 3.02 -9.89
CA ASN A 313 -15.00 4.01 -9.96
C ASN A 313 -14.66 5.34 -9.27
N LYS A 314 -13.54 5.40 -8.53
CA LYS A 314 -13.09 6.60 -7.81
C LYS A 314 -11.57 6.56 -7.57
N PRO A 315 -10.94 7.71 -7.26
CA PRO A 315 -9.54 7.75 -6.87
C PRO A 315 -9.27 7.00 -5.56
N GLU A 316 -8.28 6.11 -5.56
CA GLU A 316 -7.93 5.28 -4.41
C GLU A 316 -6.41 5.15 -4.18
N TYR A 317 -6.04 4.71 -2.99
CA TYR A 317 -4.67 4.29 -2.66
C TYR A 317 -4.56 2.80 -2.95
N VAL A 318 -3.87 2.45 -4.04
CA VAL A 318 -3.77 1.05 -4.47
C VAL A 318 -2.32 0.65 -4.63
N TRP A 319 -1.97 -0.49 -4.02
CA TRP A 319 -0.74 -1.20 -4.28
C TRP A 319 -1.08 -2.52 -4.98
N GLN A 320 -0.63 -2.66 -6.23
CA GLN A 320 -0.75 -3.85 -7.05
C GLN A 320 0.48 -3.92 -7.95
N SER A 321 1.35 -4.87 -7.68
CA SER A 321 2.65 -5.05 -8.32
C SER A 321 2.62 -5.97 -9.54
N SER A 322 1.57 -6.79 -9.68
CA SER A 322 1.42 -7.77 -10.75
C SER A 322 0.17 -7.55 -11.58
N ALA A 323 0.29 -7.94 -12.84
CA ALA A 323 -0.75 -7.88 -13.85
C ALA A 323 -1.01 -9.24 -14.47
N ALA A 324 -2.20 -9.42 -15.01
CA ALA A 324 -2.49 -10.56 -15.88
C ALA A 324 -2.14 -10.27 -17.36
N THR A 325 -1.91 -9.01 -17.72
CA THR A 325 -1.78 -8.55 -19.11
C THR A 325 -0.66 -7.52 -19.28
N ASP A 326 -0.13 -7.41 -20.49
CA ASP A 326 0.97 -6.49 -20.83
C ASP A 326 0.55 -5.01 -20.89
N ASP A 327 -0.75 -4.71 -20.99
CA ASP A 327 -1.33 -3.35 -20.98
C ASP A 327 -1.60 -2.80 -19.57
N PHE A 328 -0.96 -3.40 -18.57
CA PHE A 328 -1.13 -3.08 -17.17
C PHE A 328 -0.79 -1.64 -16.82
N GLU A 329 -1.61 -1.07 -15.95
CA GLU A 329 -1.31 0.17 -15.26
C GLU A 329 -0.71 -0.13 -13.86
N PRO A 330 0.58 0.18 -13.64
CA PRO A 330 1.24 -0.05 -12.36
C PRO A 330 0.57 0.75 -11.22
N LYS A 331 0.19 0.06 -10.14
CA LYS A 331 -0.39 0.69 -8.95
C LYS A 331 0.58 0.58 -7.79
N ILE A 332 1.23 1.69 -7.46
CA ILE A 332 2.44 1.67 -6.63
C ILE A 332 2.32 2.61 -5.42
N SER A 333 1.09 2.83 -4.95
CA SER A 333 0.85 3.68 -3.78
C SER A 333 1.45 3.06 -2.53
N LEU A 334 2.30 3.83 -1.83
CA LEU A 334 2.97 3.39 -0.60
C LEU A 334 2.09 3.60 0.64
N MET A 335 0.99 4.35 0.50
CA MET A 335 0.08 4.68 1.61
C MET A 335 -0.54 3.45 2.29
N PRO A 336 -1.06 2.43 1.57
CA PRO A 336 -1.61 1.24 2.22
C PRO A 336 -0.55 0.46 3.00
N LEU A 337 0.71 0.48 2.55
CA LEU A 337 1.83 -0.22 3.20
C LEU A 337 2.28 0.49 4.48
N ILE A 338 2.39 1.82 4.42
CA ILE A 338 2.68 2.67 5.58
C ILE A 338 1.56 2.49 6.62
N PHE A 339 0.31 2.57 6.17
CA PHE A 339 -0.87 2.36 7.00
C PHE A 339 -0.88 0.98 7.65
N GLY A 340 -0.64 -0.08 6.88
CA GLY A 340 -0.57 -1.45 7.40
C GLY A 340 0.52 -1.62 8.45
N THR A 341 1.68 -0.97 8.27
CA THR A 341 2.77 -0.96 9.26
C THR A 341 2.32 -0.35 10.58
N PHE A 342 1.71 0.85 10.53
CA PHE A 342 1.18 1.50 11.73
C PHE A 342 0.05 0.71 12.38
N LYS A 343 -0.88 0.18 11.58
CA LYS A 343 -2.02 -0.62 12.06
C LYS A 343 -1.53 -1.87 12.81
N ALA A 344 -0.59 -2.61 12.24
CA ALA A 344 -0.01 -3.79 12.87
C ALA A 344 0.67 -3.45 14.18
N THR A 345 1.54 -2.42 14.19
CA THR A 345 2.23 -1.97 15.40
C THR A 345 1.24 -1.50 16.47
N LEU A 346 0.24 -0.68 16.11
CA LEU A 346 -0.73 -0.15 17.05
C LEU A 346 -1.49 -1.26 17.76
N PHE A 347 -2.06 -2.22 17.02
CA PHE A 347 -2.83 -3.30 17.63
C PHE A 347 -1.98 -4.27 18.44
N ALA A 348 -0.76 -4.58 17.98
CA ALA A 348 0.19 -5.36 18.77
C ALA A 348 0.55 -4.67 20.09
N MET A 349 0.78 -3.36 20.07
CA MET A 349 1.10 -2.59 21.27
C MET A 349 -0.10 -2.44 22.22
N LEU A 350 -1.31 -2.28 21.68
CA LEU A 350 -2.54 -2.26 22.47
C LEU A 350 -2.73 -3.56 23.26
N PHE A 351 -2.34 -4.69 22.68
CA PHE A 351 -2.35 -6.00 23.34
C PHE A 351 -1.16 -6.18 24.30
N ALA A 352 0.07 -5.91 23.83
CA ALA A 352 1.30 -6.22 24.55
C ALA A 352 1.56 -5.29 25.74
N VAL A 353 1.34 -3.98 25.60
CA VAL A 353 1.72 -3.00 26.63
C VAL A 353 0.99 -3.24 27.95
N PRO A 354 -0.35 -3.35 28.00
CA PRO A 354 -1.04 -3.58 29.26
C PRO A 354 -0.57 -4.87 29.93
N LEU A 355 -0.44 -5.95 29.15
CA LEU A 355 -0.09 -7.26 29.68
C LEU A 355 1.35 -7.31 30.20
N ALA A 356 2.30 -6.75 29.45
CA ALA A 356 3.71 -6.68 29.84
C ALA A 356 3.94 -5.77 31.05
N LEU A 357 3.32 -4.58 31.07
CA LEU A 357 3.51 -3.62 32.16
C LEU A 357 2.84 -4.07 33.46
N LEU A 358 1.59 -4.56 33.39
CA LEU A 358 0.91 -5.08 34.58
C LEU A 358 1.63 -6.33 35.11
N GLY A 359 2.11 -7.20 34.21
CA GLY A 359 2.96 -8.33 34.57
C GLY A 359 4.26 -7.89 35.26
N ALA A 360 4.94 -6.87 34.74
CA ALA A 360 6.18 -6.34 35.33
C ALA A 360 5.95 -5.68 36.70
N ILE A 361 4.86 -4.93 36.87
CA ILE A 361 4.44 -4.35 38.15
C ILE A 361 4.14 -5.47 39.16
N TYR A 362 3.37 -6.47 38.76
CA TYR A 362 3.05 -7.61 39.62
C TYR A 362 4.31 -8.38 40.05
N THR A 363 5.20 -8.67 39.09
CA THR A 363 6.41 -9.44 39.33
C THR A 363 7.42 -8.70 40.20
N SER A 364 7.56 -7.38 40.03
CA SER A 364 8.50 -6.57 40.82
C SER A 364 7.98 -6.25 42.22
N GLN A 365 6.68 -5.98 42.39
CA GLN A 365 6.13 -5.42 43.62
C GLN A 365 5.32 -6.40 44.48
N PHE A 366 4.71 -7.44 43.88
CA PHE A 366 3.73 -8.29 44.56
C PHE A 366 4.18 -9.74 44.71
N MET A 367 4.89 -10.28 43.70
CA MET A 367 5.30 -11.68 43.60
C MET A 367 6.35 -12.10 44.65
N ALA A 368 6.29 -13.36 45.11
CA ALA A 368 7.30 -13.95 45.97
C ALA A 368 8.69 -14.04 45.27
N PRO A 369 9.82 -13.82 45.97
CA PRO A 369 11.16 -13.83 45.37
C PRO A 369 11.53 -15.14 44.65
N SER A 370 11.10 -16.29 45.20
CA SER A 370 11.31 -17.61 44.62
C SER A 370 10.58 -17.79 43.29
N LEU A 371 9.32 -17.33 43.21
CA LEU A 371 8.52 -17.41 41.99
C LEU A 371 9.05 -16.43 40.93
N LYS A 372 9.45 -15.22 41.34
CA LYS A 372 10.11 -14.24 40.47
C LYS A 372 11.35 -14.82 39.80
N GLY A 373 12.17 -15.56 40.56
CA GLY A 373 13.36 -16.25 40.05
C GLY A 373 13.08 -17.31 38.99
N ARG A 374 11.83 -17.76 38.81
CA ARG A 374 11.40 -18.69 37.75
C ARG A 374 10.67 -17.99 36.61
N ILE A 375 9.77 -17.06 36.93
CA ILE A 375 8.93 -16.38 35.93
C ILE A 375 9.75 -15.46 35.03
N LYS A 376 10.68 -14.68 35.59
CA LYS A 376 11.48 -13.75 34.78
C LYS A 376 12.30 -14.48 33.70
N PRO A 377 13.09 -15.52 34.02
CA PRO A 377 13.78 -16.31 32.99
C PRO A 377 12.82 -16.95 31.98
N ALA A 378 11.64 -17.42 32.40
CA ALA A 378 10.66 -18.00 31.49
C ALA A 378 10.14 -16.98 30.45
N VAL A 379 9.90 -15.74 30.88
CA VAL A 379 9.52 -14.65 29.97
C VAL A 379 10.69 -14.25 29.05
N GLU A 380 11.92 -14.25 29.54
CA GLU A 380 13.11 -13.99 28.71
C GLU A 380 13.30 -15.08 27.64
N ILE A 381 13.08 -16.35 27.99
CA ILE A 381 13.10 -17.49 27.04
C ILE A 381 11.99 -17.34 25.98
N MET A 382 10.84 -16.75 26.34
CA MET A 382 9.76 -16.46 25.39
C MET A 382 10.24 -15.54 24.25
N ALA A 383 11.25 -14.69 24.48
CA ALA A 383 11.84 -13.83 23.44
C ALA A 383 12.74 -14.60 22.45
N ALA A 384 13.18 -15.81 22.80
CA ALA A 384 14.02 -16.65 21.96
C ALA A 384 13.23 -17.41 20.88
N VAL A 385 11.89 -17.41 20.94
CA VAL A 385 11.06 -18.05 19.93
C VAL A 385 11.23 -17.32 18.58
N PRO A 386 11.64 -18.01 17.50
CA PRO A 386 11.81 -17.36 16.20
C PRO A 386 10.51 -16.76 15.67
N SER A 387 10.55 -15.51 15.20
CA SER A 387 9.37 -14.81 14.65
C SER A 387 8.66 -15.60 13.55
N VAL A 388 9.40 -16.35 12.72
CA VAL A 388 8.82 -17.20 11.66
C VAL A 388 7.92 -18.30 12.25
N VAL A 389 8.33 -18.91 13.37
CA VAL A 389 7.54 -19.97 14.04
C VAL A 389 6.26 -19.37 14.60
N VAL A 390 6.33 -18.19 15.23
CA VAL A 390 5.15 -17.48 15.75
C VAL A 390 4.20 -17.10 14.61
N GLY A 391 4.73 -16.55 13.51
CA GLY A 391 3.94 -16.19 12.32
C GLY A 391 3.25 -17.39 11.68
N PHE A 392 3.97 -18.51 11.56
CA PHE A 392 3.45 -19.77 11.02
C PHE A 392 2.32 -20.33 11.89
N LEU A 393 2.52 -20.41 13.21
CA LEU A 393 1.48 -20.85 14.16
C LEU A 393 0.29 -19.90 14.16
N ALA A 394 0.52 -18.60 14.04
CA ALA A 394 -0.54 -17.61 13.96
C ALA A 394 -1.41 -17.82 12.71
N GLY A 395 -0.79 -18.05 11.55
CA GLY A 395 -1.50 -18.22 10.28
C GLY A 395 -2.20 -19.58 10.11
N LEU A 396 -1.61 -20.67 10.63
CA LEU A 396 -2.12 -22.04 10.42
C LEU A 396 -2.94 -22.62 11.56
N TRP A 397 -2.75 -22.13 12.79
CA TRP A 397 -3.46 -22.64 13.96
C TRP A 397 -4.33 -21.58 14.61
N LEU A 398 -3.79 -20.40 14.93
CA LEU A 398 -4.55 -19.35 15.60
C LEU A 398 -5.64 -18.77 14.70
N ALA A 399 -5.33 -18.50 13.43
CA ALA A 399 -6.29 -17.91 12.49
C ALA A 399 -7.53 -18.81 12.26
N PRO A 400 -7.40 -20.13 11.97
CA PRO A 400 -8.56 -21.01 11.93
C PRO A 400 -9.28 -21.18 13.27
N LEU A 401 -8.56 -21.19 14.39
CA LEU A 401 -9.17 -21.27 15.71
C LEU A 401 -10.06 -20.06 16.00
N MET A 402 -9.56 -18.86 15.69
CA MET A 402 -10.29 -17.59 15.86
C MET A 402 -11.48 -17.49 14.89
N ASP A 403 -11.31 -17.96 13.65
CA ASP A 403 -12.41 -18.01 12.67
C ASP A 403 -13.59 -18.88 13.12
N LYS A 404 -13.32 -19.96 13.86
CA LYS A 404 -14.36 -20.85 14.43
C LYS A 404 -14.97 -20.33 15.74
N HIS A 405 -14.25 -19.50 16.49
CA HIS A 405 -14.61 -19.12 17.86
C HIS A 405 -14.59 -17.60 18.07
N LEU A 406 -15.00 -16.84 17.05
CA LEU A 406 -14.94 -15.39 17.06
C LEU A 406 -15.74 -14.77 18.20
N LEU A 407 -17.00 -15.21 18.41
CA LEU A 407 -17.83 -14.70 19.50
C LEU A 407 -17.25 -15.08 20.87
N ALA A 408 -16.72 -16.28 21.01
CA ALA A 408 -16.10 -16.75 22.26
C ALA A 408 -14.90 -15.88 22.66
N LEU A 409 -14.12 -15.37 21.70
CA LEU A 409 -13.02 -14.43 21.98
C LEU A 409 -13.53 -13.11 22.59
N PHE A 410 -14.58 -12.52 22.00
CA PHE A 410 -15.17 -11.29 22.52
C PHE A 410 -15.77 -11.51 23.91
N LEU A 411 -16.49 -12.61 24.10
CA LEU A 411 -17.02 -13.00 25.41
C LEU A 411 -15.90 -13.22 26.43
N ALA A 412 -14.78 -13.84 26.04
CA ALA A 412 -13.63 -14.05 26.93
C ALA A 412 -13.05 -12.73 27.46
N THR A 413 -13.05 -11.68 26.65
CA THR A 413 -12.56 -10.34 27.06
C THR A 413 -13.38 -9.74 28.21
N ILE A 414 -14.64 -10.16 28.37
CA ILE A 414 -15.54 -9.74 29.45
C ILE A 414 -15.56 -10.79 30.58
N MET A 415 -15.67 -12.06 30.22
CA MET A 415 -15.84 -13.19 31.13
C MET A 415 -14.60 -13.40 32.00
N VAL A 416 -13.39 -13.27 31.45
CA VAL A 416 -12.15 -13.46 32.22
C VAL A 416 -12.04 -12.41 33.34
N PRO A 417 -12.16 -11.09 33.09
CA PRO A 417 -12.20 -10.10 34.17
C PRO A 417 -13.35 -10.34 35.17
N ALA A 418 -14.56 -10.65 34.69
CA ALA A 418 -15.71 -10.88 35.55
C ALA A 418 -15.52 -12.07 36.50
N MET A 419 -15.03 -13.20 35.98
CA MET A 419 -14.75 -14.41 36.75
C MET A 419 -13.59 -14.21 37.72
N LEU A 420 -12.55 -13.48 37.32
CA LEU A 420 -11.45 -13.11 38.21
C LEU A 420 -11.94 -12.23 39.36
N LEU A 421 -12.79 -11.23 39.08
CA LEU A 421 -13.39 -10.38 40.13
C LEU A 421 -14.27 -11.21 41.06
N ALA A 422 -15.13 -12.07 40.53
CA ALA A 422 -15.96 -12.96 41.33
C ALA A 422 -15.11 -13.89 42.21
N ALA A 423 -14.06 -14.50 41.63
CA ALA A 423 -13.12 -15.32 42.38
C ALA A 423 -12.42 -14.54 43.48
N ILE A 424 -11.98 -13.30 43.24
CA ILE A 424 -11.37 -12.45 44.26
C ILE A 424 -12.36 -12.12 45.39
N LEU A 425 -13.63 -11.84 45.07
CA LEU A 425 -14.66 -11.55 46.08
C LEU A 425 -14.94 -12.77 46.97
N VAL A 426 -14.97 -13.98 46.38
CA VAL A 426 -15.12 -15.24 47.11
C VAL A 426 -13.85 -15.60 47.90
N TRP A 427 -12.68 -15.32 47.32
CA TRP A 427 -11.38 -15.65 47.90
C TRP A 427 -11.02 -14.79 49.10
N ARG A 428 -11.40 -13.50 49.09
CA ARG A 428 -11.06 -12.54 50.15
C ARG A 428 -11.41 -13.03 51.58
N PRO A 429 -12.66 -13.44 51.89
CA PRO A 429 -13.00 -13.93 53.24
C PRO A 429 -12.32 -15.26 53.58
N LEU A 430 -12.03 -16.11 52.59
CA LEU A 430 -11.37 -17.40 52.79
C LEU A 430 -9.87 -17.20 53.09
N ALA A 431 -9.22 -16.27 52.39
CA ALA A 431 -7.81 -16.00 52.49
C ALA A 431 -7.41 -15.35 53.82
N GLU A 432 -8.28 -14.51 54.38
CA GLU A 432 -8.05 -13.86 55.68
C GLU A 432 -8.22 -14.85 56.86
N LYS A 433 -9.09 -15.85 56.72
CA LYS A 433 -9.47 -16.76 57.82
C LYS A 433 -8.74 -18.10 57.84
N THR A 434 -8.19 -18.57 56.70
CA THR A 434 -7.58 -19.90 56.58
C THR A 434 -6.05 -19.86 56.48
N GLU A 435 -5.38 -20.95 56.89
CA GLU A 435 -3.92 -21.10 56.74
C GLU A 435 -3.49 -21.17 55.28
N ILE A 436 -4.34 -21.71 54.41
CA ILE A 436 -4.13 -21.81 52.96
C ILE A 436 -3.94 -20.41 52.34
N GLY A 437 -4.74 -19.42 52.78
CA GLY A 437 -4.61 -18.04 52.32
C GLY A 437 -3.31 -17.36 52.72
N ARG A 438 -2.73 -17.70 53.89
CA ARG A 438 -1.45 -17.15 54.33
C ARG A 438 -0.28 -17.75 53.56
N ASN A 439 -0.33 -19.04 53.25
CA ASN A 439 0.71 -19.75 52.51
C ASN A 439 0.76 -19.38 51.03
N LEU A 440 -0.35 -18.91 50.46
CA LEU A 440 -0.44 -18.46 49.06
C LEU A 440 -0.02 -16.99 48.85
N LYS A 441 0.43 -16.28 49.89
CA LYS A 441 0.91 -14.90 49.76
C LYS A 441 2.10 -14.82 48.80
N GLY A 442 1.96 -14.02 47.75
CA GLY A 442 2.93 -13.90 46.66
C GLY A 442 2.82 -14.98 45.56
N TYR A 443 1.90 -15.93 45.70
CA TYR A 443 1.56 -16.99 44.73
C TYR A 443 0.11 -16.91 44.25
N GLU A 444 -0.61 -15.82 44.54
CA GLU A 444 -2.05 -15.66 44.30
C GLU A 444 -2.43 -15.88 42.82
N PHE A 445 -1.56 -15.45 41.90
CA PHE A 445 -1.72 -15.68 40.46
C PHE A 445 -1.92 -17.17 40.10
N LEU A 446 -1.22 -18.10 40.77
CA LEU A 446 -1.37 -19.54 40.49
C LEU A 446 -2.76 -20.06 40.90
N GLY A 447 -3.32 -19.53 42.00
CA GLY A 447 -4.68 -19.85 42.43
C GLY A 447 -5.77 -19.29 41.51
N LEU A 448 -5.46 -18.20 40.79
CA LEU A 448 -6.38 -17.59 39.82
C LEU A 448 -6.32 -18.23 38.42
N LEU A 449 -5.27 -18.98 38.11
CA LEU A 449 -5.09 -19.58 36.78
C LEU A 449 -6.23 -20.57 36.39
N PRO A 450 -6.69 -21.47 37.29
CA PRO A 450 -7.86 -22.31 37.00
C PRO A 450 -9.13 -21.51 36.71
N VAL A 451 -9.31 -20.34 37.33
CA VAL A 451 -10.46 -19.45 37.10
C VAL A 451 -10.40 -18.86 35.69
N VAL A 452 -9.21 -18.48 35.22
CA VAL A 452 -9.02 -18.01 33.83
C VAL A 452 -9.37 -19.12 32.84
N VAL A 453 -8.88 -20.35 33.06
CA VAL A 453 -9.20 -21.51 32.19
C VAL A 453 -10.70 -21.79 32.17
N LEU A 454 -11.35 -21.77 33.35
CA LEU A 454 -12.79 -21.94 33.47
C LEU A 454 -13.56 -20.83 32.74
N ALA A 455 -13.13 -19.57 32.86
CA ALA A 455 -13.75 -18.44 32.18
C ALA A 455 -13.65 -18.55 30.65
N LEU A 456 -12.51 -18.99 30.13
CA LEU A 456 -12.32 -19.24 28.70
C LEU A 456 -13.23 -20.38 28.21
N TRP A 457 -13.28 -21.48 28.96
CA TRP A 457 -14.16 -22.60 28.66
C TRP A 457 -15.64 -22.19 28.66
N LEU A 458 -16.09 -21.47 29.69
CA LEU A 458 -17.45 -20.93 29.78
C LEU A 458 -17.77 -19.97 28.62
N SER A 459 -16.81 -19.14 28.22
CA SER A 459 -17.00 -18.24 27.06
C SER A 459 -17.26 -19.01 25.77
N GLY A 460 -16.57 -20.13 25.55
CA GLY A 460 -16.82 -21.02 24.43
C GLY A 460 -18.20 -21.67 24.47
N GLN A 461 -18.62 -22.15 25.66
CA GLN A 461 -19.93 -22.78 25.83
C GLN A 461 -21.08 -21.78 25.67
N LEU A 462 -20.92 -20.55 26.13
CA LEU A 462 -21.94 -19.50 26.01
C LEU A 462 -21.99 -18.87 24.61
N ALA A 463 -20.88 -18.90 23.86
CA ALA A 463 -20.84 -18.34 22.52
C ALA A 463 -21.85 -19.01 21.58
N VAL A 464 -21.92 -20.34 21.55
CA VAL A 464 -22.80 -21.08 20.63
C VAL A 464 -24.28 -20.68 20.75
N PRO A 465 -24.91 -20.74 21.94
CA PRO A 465 -26.31 -20.34 22.08
C PRO A 465 -26.51 -18.83 21.87
N LEU A 466 -25.54 -17.98 22.24
CA LEU A 466 -25.63 -16.54 21.98
C LEU A 466 -25.54 -16.22 20.48
N GLU A 467 -24.71 -16.95 19.74
CA GLU A 467 -24.59 -16.78 18.29
C GLU A 467 -25.86 -17.18 17.55
N ALA A 468 -26.45 -18.30 17.95
CA ALA A 468 -27.72 -18.75 17.41
C ALA A 468 -28.87 -17.76 17.68
N THR A 469 -28.92 -17.19 18.89
CA THR A 469 -30.02 -16.31 19.32
C THR A 469 -29.91 -14.88 18.79
N PHE A 470 -28.71 -14.28 18.78
CA PHE A 470 -28.53 -12.88 18.42
C PHE A 470 -28.06 -12.66 16.98
N PHE A 471 -27.40 -13.64 16.36
CA PHE A 471 -26.73 -13.47 15.07
C PHE A 471 -27.18 -14.47 14.00
N GLY A 472 -28.28 -15.20 14.22
CA GLY A 472 -28.81 -16.14 13.24
C GLY A 472 -27.85 -17.30 12.91
N ALA A 473 -27.03 -17.69 13.89
CA ALA A 473 -26.02 -18.75 13.81
C ALA A 473 -24.79 -18.46 12.92
N ASP A 474 -24.68 -17.28 12.32
CA ASP A 474 -23.46 -16.84 11.62
C ASP A 474 -23.16 -15.36 11.91
N LEU A 475 -22.32 -15.13 12.92
CA LEU A 475 -21.85 -13.79 13.25
C LEU A 475 -21.14 -13.10 12.08
N LYS A 476 -20.42 -13.84 11.24
CA LYS A 476 -19.64 -13.28 10.12
C LYS A 476 -20.58 -12.79 9.03
N GLN A 477 -21.62 -13.55 8.71
CA GLN A 477 -22.66 -13.12 7.78
C GLN A 477 -23.43 -11.91 8.33
N TRP A 478 -23.75 -11.90 9.63
CA TRP A 478 -24.39 -10.75 10.26
C TRP A 478 -23.51 -9.49 10.22
N LEU A 479 -22.20 -9.60 10.48
CA LEU A 479 -21.26 -8.48 10.35
C LEU A 479 -21.28 -7.88 8.93
N TYR A 480 -21.38 -8.72 7.91
CA TYR A 480 -21.45 -8.26 6.53
C TYR A 480 -22.80 -7.60 6.19
N SER A 481 -23.92 -8.23 6.57
CA SER A 481 -25.25 -7.70 6.22
C SER A 481 -25.65 -6.47 7.03
N ALA A 482 -25.31 -6.42 8.32
CA ALA A 482 -25.69 -5.32 9.21
C ALA A 482 -24.68 -4.16 9.20
N LEU A 483 -23.38 -4.45 9.14
CA LEU A 483 -22.33 -3.43 9.26
C LEU A 483 -21.50 -3.24 7.97
N GLY A 484 -21.71 -4.07 6.95
CA GLY A 484 -20.90 -4.03 5.71
C GLY A 484 -19.45 -4.47 5.92
N VAL A 485 -19.12 -5.10 7.06
CA VAL A 485 -17.76 -5.46 7.43
C VAL A 485 -17.48 -6.90 7.02
N ARG A 486 -16.47 -7.09 6.16
CA ARG A 486 -16.00 -8.42 5.77
C ARG A 486 -15.02 -8.95 6.81
N TYR A 487 -15.19 -10.22 7.17
CA TYR A 487 -14.27 -10.94 8.03
C TYR A 487 -13.25 -11.72 7.19
N ASP A 488 -11.98 -11.35 7.30
CA ASP A 488 -10.88 -12.12 6.76
C ASP A 488 -10.38 -13.10 7.83
N GLN A 489 -10.14 -14.35 7.45
CA GLN A 489 -9.56 -15.35 8.37
C GLN A 489 -8.20 -14.88 8.91
N ARG A 490 -7.38 -14.22 8.08
CA ARG A 490 -6.10 -13.62 8.48
C ARG A 490 -6.29 -12.12 8.62
N ASN A 491 -6.32 -11.63 9.86
CA ASN A 491 -6.76 -10.29 10.18
C ASN A 491 -5.94 -9.61 11.28
N SER A 492 -6.40 -8.42 11.68
CA SER A 492 -5.69 -7.56 12.62
C SER A 492 -5.82 -7.99 14.10
N ILE A 493 -6.72 -8.92 14.42
CA ILE A 493 -6.78 -9.54 15.75
C ILE A 493 -5.62 -10.53 15.91
N ILE A 494 -5.41 -11.36 14.88
CA ILE A 494 -4.34 -12.37 14.88
C ILE A 494 -2.98 -11.71 14.98
N ILE A 495 -2.75 -10.62 14.25
CA ILE A 495 -1.49 -9.87 14.37
C ILE A 495 -1.34 -9.25 15.77
N ALA A 496 -2.42 -8.72 16.38
CA ALA A 496 -2.36 -8.15 17.73
C ALA A 496 -1.84 -9.19 18.75
N ILE A 497 -2.35 -10.41 18.67
CA ILE A 497 -1.98 -11.52 19.55
C ILE A 497 -0.56 -12.02 19.22
N ALA A 498 -0.27 -12.33 17.95
CA ALA A 498 0.98 -12.95 17.55
C ALA A 498 2.19 -12.01 17.66
N LEU A 499 2.09 -10.79 17.09
CA LEU A 499 3.14 -9.79 17.21
C LEU A 499 3.22 -9.26 18.65
N GLY A 500 2.08 -9.11 19.33
CA GLY A 500 2.06 -8.74 20.75
C GLY A 500 2.80 -9.75 21.61
N PHE A 501 2.55 -11.05 21.45
CA PHE A 501 3.27 -12.14 22.11
C PHE A 501 4.78 -12.00 21.97
N ALA A 502 5.26 -11.73 20.76
CA ALA A 502 6.70 -11.63 20.50
C ALA A 502 7.33 -10.33 21.05
N VAL A 503 6.53 -9.29 21.34
CA VAL A 503 7.00 -8.00 21.90
C VAL A 503 6.90 -7.95 23.42
N ILE A 504 5.98 -8.71 24.04
CA ILE A 504 5.80 -8.77 25.49
C ILE A 504 7.11 -8.99 26.27
N PRO A 505 7.99 -9.95 25.93
CA PRO A 505 9.20 -10.21 26.71
C PRO A 505 10.09 -8.98 26.86
N ILE A 506 10.21 -8.22 25.77
CA ILE A 506 11.09 -7.06 25.70
C ILE A 506 10.57 -5.94 26.57
N ILE A 507 9.27 -5.65 26.48
CA ILE A 507 8.64 -4.64 27.33
C ILE A 507 8.68 -5.09 28.79
N PHE A 508 8.33 -6.34 29.06
CA PHE A 508 8.27 -6.90 30.41
C PHE A 508 9.63 -6.85 31.09
N THR A 509 10.68 -7.42 30.49
CA THR A 509 11.99 -7.55 31.14
C THR A 509 12.59 -6.19 31.46
N ILE A 510 12.54 -5.25 30.51
CA ILE A 510 13.11 -3.90 30.70
C ILE A 510 12.28 -3.10 31.71
N ALA A 511 10.94 -3.21 31.68
CA ALA A 511 10.09 -2.54 32.65
C ALA A 511 10.25 -3.12 34.06
N GLU A 512 10.37 -4.44 34.19
CA GLU A 512 10.58 -5.15 35.46
C GLU A 512 11.93 -4.77 36.08
N ASP A 513 12.99 -4.68 35.29
CA ASP A 513 14.30 -4.16 35.72
C ASP A 513 14.21 -2.72 36.21
N ALA A 514 13.53 -1.85 35.45
CA ALA A 514 13.35 -0.45 35.83
C ALA A 514 12.59 -0.31 37.16
N LEU A 515 11.55 -1.11 37.37
CA LEU A 515 10.74 -1.12 38.60
C LEU A 515 11.51 -1.70 39.79
N SER A 516 12.29 -2.76 39.57
CA SER A 516 13.08 -3.44 40.62
C SER A 516 14.30 -2.63 41.07
N ASN A 517 14.83 -1.76 40.21
CA ASN A 517 15.96 -0.89 40.50
C ASN A 517 15.58 0.38 41.27
N VAL A 518 14.29 0.63 41.53
CA VAL A 518 13.86 1.75 42.38
C VAL A 518 14.45 1.56 43.79
N PRO A 519 15.11 2.58 44.35
CA PRO A 519 15.74 2.49 45.67
C PRO A 519 14.77 1.99 46.75
N ARG A 520 15.17 0.92 47.47
CA ARG A 520 14.31 0.28 48.48
C ARG A 520 13.91 1.20 49.63
N ASN A 521 14.72 2.22 49.92
CA ASN A 521 14.42 3.24 50.93
C ASN A 521 13.15 4.05 50.59
N LEU A 522 12.89 4.35 49.32
CA LEU A 522 11.67 5.05 48.89
C LEU A 522 10.43 4.20 49.14
N SER A 523 10.49 2.92 48.79
CA SER A 523 9.40 1.97 49.02
C SER A 523 9.19 1.73 50.53
N ALA A 524 10.26 1.60 51.30
CA ALA A 524 10.19 1.42 52.76
C ALA A 524 9.61 2.65 53.46
N ALA A 525 10.01 3.86 53.06
CA ALA A 525 9.47 5.11 53.61
C ALA A 525 7.97 5.25 53.33
N SER A 526 7.52 4.93 52.12
CA SER A 526 6.09 4.92 51.76
C SER A 526 5.28 3.98 52.64
N LEU A 527 5.76 2.74 52.82
CA LEU A 527 5.11 1.75 53.67
C LEU A 527 5.10 2.17 55.16
N ALA A 528 6.17 2.81 55.64
CA ALA A 528 6.27 3.32 57.01
C ALA A 528 5.27 4.46 57.29
N LEU A 529 4.89 5.23 56.27
CA LEU A 529 3.83 6.23 56.35
C LEU A 529 2.41 5.63 56.30
N GLY A 530 2.27 4.31 56.36
CA GLY A 530 0.98 3.60 56.34
C GLY A 530 0.40 3.39 54.94
N ALA A 531 1.15 3.67 53.87
CA ALA A 531 0.69 3.39 52.52
C ALA A 531 0.61 1.88 52.26
N SER A 532 -0.40 1.43 51.50
CA SER A 532 -0.49 0.05 51.06
C SER A 532 0.56 -0.28 49.99
N ARG A 533 0.82 -1.58 49.74
CA ARG A 533 1.71 -2.03 48.65
C ARG A 533 1.24 -1.51 47.28
N TRP A 534 -0.08 -1.47 47.04
CA TRP A 534 -0.65 -0.90 45.81
C TRP A 534 -0.44 0.62 45.71
N GLN A 535 -0.67 1.36 46.80
CA GLN A 535 -0.40 2.80 46.84
C GLN A 535 1.08 3.10 46.61
N THR A 536 1.98 2.33 47.22
CA THR A 536 3.43 2.46 47.05
C THR A 536 3.85 2.15 45.60
N ALA A 537 3.34 1.06 45.02
CA ALA A 537 3.61 0.70 43.63
C ALA A 537 3.16 1.79 42.65
N TRP A 538 1.94 2.32 42.82
CA TRP A 538 1.34 3.29 41.91
C TRP A 538 1.85 4.73 42.09
N ARG A 539 2.10 5.16 43.33
CA ARG A 539 2.45 6.56 43.64
C ARG A 539 3.94 6.82 43.83
N VAL A 540 4.74 5.78 44.07
CA VAL A 540 6.19 5.94 44.33
C VAL A 540 7.01 5.18 43.30
N VAL A 541 6.81 3.86 43.19
CA VAL A 541 7.67 3.02 42.36
C VAL A 541 7.46 3.30 40.87
N LEU A 542 6.21 3.21 40.38
CA LEU A 542 5.91 3.42 38.96
C LEU A 542 6.34 4.81 38.48
N PRO A 543 6.01 5.93 39.17
CA PRO A 543 6.47 7.26 38.79
C PRO A 543 7.99 7.39 38.74
N SER A 544 8.71 6.79 39.68
CA SER A 544 10.18 6.80 39.73
C SER A 544 10.79 5.98 38.57
N ALA A 545 10.15 4.87 38.21
CA ALA A 545 10.58 3.99 37.12
C ALA A 545 10.09 4.43 35.72
N LEU A 546 9.24 5.46 35.60
CA LEU A 546 8.65 5.90 34.32
C LEU A 546 9.65 6.08 33.18
N PRO A 547 10.86 6.67 33.38
CA PRO A 547 11.83 6.78 32.30
C PRO A 547 12.25 5.41 31.73
N GLY A 548 12.40 4.39 32.58
CA GLY A 548 12.75 3.04 32.16
C GLY A 548 11.56 2.28 31.55
N VAL A 549 10.37 2.41 32.15
CA VAL A 549 9.13 1.84 31.60
C VAL A 549 8.82 2.38 30.20
N PHE A 550 8.97 3.70 30.01
CA PHE A 550 8.77 4.32 28.71
C PHE A 550 9.80 3.81 27.69
N SER A 551 11.08 3.67 28.08
CA SER A 551 12.10 3.04 27.23
C SER A 551 11.73 1.62 26.83
N ALA A 552 11.19 0.81 27.76
CA ALA A 552 10.76 -0.55 27.49
C ALA A 552 9.67 -0.60 26.39
N ILE A 553 8.62 0.22 26.54
CA ILE A 553 7.53 0.34 25.56
C ILE A 553 8.07 0.76 24.19
N MET A 554 8.98 1.73 24.16
CA MET A 554 9.53 2.26 22.91
C MET A 554 10.43 1.26 22.17
N ILE A 555 11.23 0.48 22.89
CA ILE A 555 12.03 -0.59 22.29
C ILE A 555 11.09 -1.67 21.72
N GLY A 556 10.03 -2.02 22.44
CA GLY A 556 8.98 -2.92 21.95
C GLY A 556 8.29 -2.41 20.69
N PHE A 557 7.92 -1.12 20.68
CA PHE A 557 7.33 -0.44 19.52
C PHE A 557 8.26 -0.49 18.31
N GLY A 558 9.54 -0.12 18.48
CA GLY A 558 10.52 -0.12 17.40
C GLY A 558 10.69 -1.50 16.76
N ARG A 559 10.66 -2.57 17.59
CA ARG A 559 10.65 -3.95 17.10
C ARG A 559 9.38 -4.30 16.33
N ALA A 560 8.21 -3.87 16.82
CA ALA A 560 6.93 -4.14 16.17
C ALA A 560 6.79 -3.45 14.79
N VAL A 561 7.35 -2.25 14.61
CA VAL A 561 7.37 -1.56 13.30
C VAL A 561 8.20 -2.32 12.27
N GLY A 562 9.33 -2.87 12.71
CA GLY A 562 10.24 -3.63 11.86
C GLY A 562 9.90 -5.11 11.71
N GLU A 563 8.82 -5.60 12.32
CA GLU A 563 8.46 -7.01 12.24
C GLU A 563 8.03 -7.37 10.81
N THR A 564 8.69 -8.39 10.26
CA THR A 564 8.49 -8.82 8.87
C THR A 564 7.75 -10.14 8.82
N MET A 565 8.19 -11.14 9.58
CA MET A 565 7.80 -12.53 9.36
C MET A 565 6.45 -12.86 9.97
N ILE A 566 6.16 -12.34 11.17
CA ILE A 566 4.83 -12.50 11.75
C ILE A 566 3.78 -11.82 10.86
N VAL A 567 4.06 -10.61 10.39
CA VAL A 567 3.13 -9.85 9.53
C VAL A 567 2.88 -10.59 8.22
N LEU A 568 3.95 -11.03 7.53
CA LEU A 568 3.89 -11.79 6.28
C LEU A 568 2.96 -13.01 6.37
N MET A 569 3.05 -13.76 7.47
CA MET A 569 2.35 -15.04 7.60
C MET A 569 0.94 -14.89 8.18
N ALA A 570 0.70 -13.89 9.02
CA ALA A 570 -0.53 -13.77 9.81
C ALA A 570 -1.59 -12.83 9.23
N THR A 571 -1.24 -11.92 8.30
CA THR A 571 -2.12 -10.80 7.91
C THR A 571 -2.81 -10.94 6.56
N GLY A 572 -2.58 -12.03 5.84
CA GLY A 572 -3.15 -12.25 4.50
C GLY A 572 -2.54 -11.37 3.41
N ASN A 573 -1.63 -10.44 3.75
CA ASN A 573 -0.91 -9.56 2.83
C ASN A 573 -1.82 -8.69 1.93
N THR A 574 -2.96 -8.24 2.44
CA THR A 574 -3.91 -7.40 1.71
C THR A 574 -3.60 -5.91 1.91
N PRO A 575 -3.18 -5.16 0.87
CA PRO A 575 -2.79 -3.76 0.99
C PRO A 575 -4.01 -2.83 0.99
N ILE A 576 -4.85 -2.94 2.04
CA ILE A 576 -6.08 -2.15 2.20
C ILE A 576 -5.97 -1.17 3.36
N MET A 577 -6.59 0.00 3.20
CA MET A 577 -6.62 1.05 4.23
C MET A 577 -7.93 1.02 5.02
N SER A 578 -8.10 -0.01 5.87
CA SER A 578 -9.25 -0.14 6.76
C SER A 578 -8.81 -0.27 8.21
N TRP A 579 -9.45 0.49 9.12
CA TRP A 579 -9.25 0.37 10.57
C TRP A 579 -9.96 -0.84 11.19
N SER A 580 -10.77 -1.58 10.42
CA SER A 580 -11.44 -2.80 10.88
C SER A 580 -10.42 -3.81 11.44
N LEU A 581 -10.74 -4.36 12.61
CA LEU A 581 -9.99 -5.45 13.24
C LEU A 581 -10.10 -6.76 12.45
N PHE A 582 -11.19 -6.92 11.69
CA PHE A 582 -11.53 -8.14 10.97
C PHE A 582 -10.87 -8.27 9.61
N ASN A 583 -10.15 -7.24 9.18
CA ASN A 583 -9.50 -7.21 7.88
C ASN A 583 -7.99 -7.44 8.02
N GLY A 584 -7.40 -8.00 6.97
CA GLY A 584 -5.96 -8.10 6.79
C GLY A 584 -5.26 -6.74 6.63
N LEU A 585 -3.94 -6.80 6.43
CA LEU A 585 -3.11 -5.65 6.11
C LEU A 585 -1.85 -6.10 5.36
N ARG A 586 -1.10 -5.15 4.82
CA ARG A 586 0.26 -5.38 4.29
C ARG A 586 1.19 -4.30 4.83
N SER A 587 2.29 -4.68 5.49
CA SER A 587 3.29 -3.71 5.97
C SER A 587 4.35 -3.42 4.92
N LEU A 588 5.13 -2.35 5.12
CA LEU A 588 6.30 -2.04 4.29
C LEU A 588 7.32 -3.19 4.33
N SER A 589 7.60 -3.71 5.53
CA SER A 589 8.54 -4.82 5.74
C SER A 589 8.12 -6.10 5.01
N ALA A 590 6.85 -6.50 5.15
CA ALA A 590 6.32 -7.67 4.47
C ALA A 590 6.27 -7.47 2.95
N ASN A 591 5.92 -6.27 2.47
CA ASN A 591 5.92 -5.95 1.05
C ASN A 591 7.31 -6.09 0.42
N ILE A 592 8.33 -5.53 1.07
CA ILE A 592 9.74 -5.66 0.66
C ILE A 592 10.15 -7.13 0.57
N ALA A 593 9.82 -7.93 1.60
CA ALA A 593 10.20 -9.34 1.65
C ALA A 593 9.54 -10.20 0.55
N VAL A 594 8.28 -9.91 0.20
CA VAL A 594 7.52 -10.67 -0.81
C VAL A 594 7.94 -10.29 -2.23
N GLU A 595 8.07 -9.00 -2.51
CA GLU A 595 8.12 -8.51 -3.89
C GLU A 595 9.55 -8.39 -4.42
N ILE A 596 10.57 -8.25 -3.56
CA ILE A 596 11.96 -8.11 -4.03
C ILE A 596 12.42 -9.29 -4.90
N PRO A 597 12.13 -10.56 -4.53
CA PRO A 597 12.53 -11.71 -5.35
C PRO A 597 11.88 -11.74 -6.74
N GLU A 598 10.66 -11.20 -6.86
CA GLU A 598 9.85 -11.22 -8.09
C GLU A 598 10.08 -9.96 -8.95
N ALA A 599 10.67 -8.91 -8.40
CA ALA A 599 10.81 -7.64 -9.07
C ALA A 599 11.94 -7.67 -10.12
N PRO A 600 11.67 -7.28 -11.39
CA PRO A 600 12.70 -7.19 -12.42
C PRO A 600 13.83 -6.24 -11.99
N LEU A 601 15.08 -6.71 -12.11
CA LEU A 601 16.25 -5.94 -11.72
C LEU A 601 16.26 -4.56 -12.41
N ASN A 602 16.46 -3.50 -11.63
CA ASN A 602 16.43 -2.09 -12.08
C ASN A 602 15.08 -1.58 -12.63
N GLY A 603 14.02 -2.39 -12.60
CA GLY A 603 12.66 -1.97 -12.96
C GLY A 603 12.03 -1.03 -11.94
N THR A 604 10.87 -0.47 -12.28
CA THR A 604 10.15 0.48 -11.41
C THR A 604 9.77 -0.13 -10.07
N LEU A 605 9.23 -1.36 -10.08
CA LEU A 605 8.86 -2.07 -8.86
C LEU A 605 10.08 -2.27 -7.97
N TYR A 606 11.19 -2.79 -8.53
CA TYR A 606 12.44 -3.03 -7.80
C TYR A 606 12.91 -1.76 -7.07
N ARG A 607 13.01 -0.63 -7.77
CA ARG A 607 13.46 0.62 -7.15
C ARG A 607 12.45 1.18 -6.13
N THR A 608 11.15 1.00 -6.37
CA THR A 608 10.09 1.42 -5.44
C THR A 608 10.13 0.61 -4.13
N LEU A 609 10.54 -0.66 -4.17
CA LEU A 609 10.77 -1.46 -2.97
C LEU A 609 11.99 -0.96 -2.17
N PHE A 610 13.06 -0.53 -2.85
CA PHE A 610 14.18 0.13 -2.19
C PHE A 610 13.77 1.48 -1.59
N LEU A 611 12.93 2.26 -2.28
CA LEU A 611 12.33 3.47 -1.71
C LEU A 611 11.50 3.16 -0.45
N SER A 612 10.73 2.07 -0.46
CA SER A 612 9.98 1.58 0.70
C SER A 612 10.91 1.27 1.88
N ALA A 613 12.10 0.71 1.63
CA ALA A 613 13.11 0.47 2.66
C ALA A 613 13.69 1.77 3.23
N VAL A 614 13.96 2.78 2.40
CA VAL A 614 14.35 4.13 2.86
C VAL A 614 13.24 4.72 3.74
N LEU A 615 11.98 4.62 3.33
CA LEU A 615 10.86 5.15 4.09
C LEU A 615 10.68 4.43 5.43
N LEU A 616 10.81 3.11 5.47
CA LEU A 616 10.78 2.35 6.72
C LEU A 616 11.93 2.77 7.66
N PHE A 617 13.13 2.99 7.12
CA PHE A 617 14.24 3.51 7.90
C PHE A 617 13.96 4.92 8.44
N VAL A 618 13.51 5.85 7.60
CA VAL A 618 13.19 7.22 8.01
C VAL A 618 12.08 7.21 9.08
N LEU A 619 11.05 6.39 8.89
CA LEU A 619 9.97 6.22 9.84
C LEU A 619 10.48 5.72 11.21
N THR A 620 11.23 4.63 11.21
CA THR A 620 11.80 4.07 12.44
C THR A 620 12.77 5.04 13.11
N PHE A 621 13.58 5.77 12.34
CA PHE A 621 14.48 6.79 12.84
C PHE A 621 13.73 7.95 13.51
N ILE A 622 12.68 8.49 12.87
CA ILE A 622 11.85 9.56 13.43
C ILE A 622 11.22 9.10 14.76
N ILE A 623 10.64 7.91 14.78
CA ILE A 623 9.97 7.39 15.97
C ILE A 623 10.97 7.15 17.12
N ASN A 624 12.10 6.52 16.82
CA ASN A 624 13.14 6.27 17.83
C ASN A 624 13.74 7.58 18.35
N THR A 625 13.90 8.59 17.48
CA THR A 625 14.37 9.92 17.88
C THR A 625 13.35 10.61 18.79
N ALA A 626 12.07 10.62 18.40
CA ALA A 626 11.00 11.16 19.23
C ALA A 626 10.95 10.47 20.60
N ALA A 627 11.11 9.15 20.63
CA ALA A 627 11.15 8.35 21.86
C ALA A 627 12.28 8.77 22.79
N GLU A 628 13.49 8.94 22.28
CA GLU A 628 14.64 9.36 23.10
C GLU A 628 14.46 10.80 23.62
N LEU A 629 13.90 11.71 22.80
CA LEU A 629 13.56 13.06 23.25
C LEU A 629 12.53 13.06 24.39
N LEU A 630 11.47 12.23 24.31
CA LEU A 630 10.50 12.07 25.39
C LEU A 630 11.14 11.46 26.65
N ARG A 631 11.97 10.42 26.49
CA ARG A 631 12.69 9.78 27.61
C ARG A 631 13.54 10.80 28.38
N GLN A 632 14.27 11.67 27.69
CA GLN A 632 15.06 12.72 28.31
C GLN A 632 14.21 13.71 29.11
N ARG A 633 13.03 14.08 28.60
CA ARG A 633 12.07 14.91 29.35
C ARG A 633 11.59 14.21 30.62
N PHE A 634 11.23 12.93 30.56
CA PHE A 634 10.81 12.18 31.74
C PHE A 634 11.93 12.01 32.76
N ARG A 635 13.17 11.78 32.32
CA ARG A 635 14.33 11.72 33.21
C ARG A 635 14.57 13.05 33.92
N LYS A 636 14.43 14.20 33.24
CA LYS A 636 14.55 15.52 33.88
C LYS A 636 13.45 15.78 34.92
N LYS A 637 12.22 15.33 34.66
CA LYS A 637 11.05 15.55 35.53
C LYS A 637 11.02 14.61 36.74
N TYR A 638 11.36 13.33 36.55
CA TYR A 638 11.19 12.28 37.57
C TYR A 638 12.50 11.65 38.05
N GLY A 639 13.60 11.74 37.29
CA GLY A 639 14.91 11.15 37.62
C GLY A 639 15.78 12.00 38.53
N ARG A 640 15.17 12.86 39.37
CA ARG A 640 15.87 13.68 40.37
C ARG A 640 16.08 12.95 41.71
N TYR A 641 15.73 11.67 41.79
CA TYR A 641 15.94 10.79 42.94
C TYR A 641 16.46 9.43 42.48
#